data_AF-A0A182FTN1-F1
#
_entry.id   AF-A0A182FTN1-F1
#
_cell.length_a   1.000
_cell.length_b   1.000
_cell.length_c   1.000
_cell.angle_alpha   90.00
_cell.angle_beta   90.00
_cell.angle_gamma   90.00
#
_symmetry.space_group_name_H-M   'P 1'
#
loop_
_entity.id
_entity.type
_entity.pdbx_description
1 polymer ?
#
loop_
_entity_poly.entity_id
_entity_poly.type
_entity_poly.pdbx_seq_one_letter_code
_entity_poly.pdbx_strand_id
1 'polypeptide(L)'
;MRIVLIAGLLLISISSLYAATDRVVCYFGSWATYRTGNGKFEVENIDPTLCTHIVYTFVGLDTKGNVKILDSWLDISLSGYSRFVQLKQRNPSVKLFIAIGGWNEGSATYSTMANSDLLRAVFVESTVAFVKRYGFDGFDVDWEYPTLRGGAPEDRVGFIKLLRDLRARFDQEGLLLSIATAATEDYLRSAYNVPEINRYVHFVNLMSYDLHAYWDGQTGANAPLYANTWETGYTTSMLNVDDCVRAWIDGGLDPAKLNVGVPVYGHTFKLSSTTDTRVGAPTVGPGDAGPYTLEPGTLSYLEICEKLKAGGYTTAWHEQQQVPYAYKGNQWISYDNARSIAIKVQYAKQMKVGGIMVWSIESDDAKGVCGEGAHPITATVYREVFGSGGAGTTTTTTARPATTTTTARPATTTTAPIRQTTTTVRPAITTTTAGTTLVCPASGFLRDPTNCAQFYQCYPGLPVKSSWLLKCPPNLLFSTKANVCTITPSCINTVFCYFNNDATFRVGNGTVTVDDINPALCTHVVYNAITLTSTGTIQLLDSYTDVTNGGFARLLALRQRHPAVAFLIGCGGAETSSKMLSKLMSTDVLRRDAISSIMNFLLNEYTFDGLDFNWQYPVLKGGNPEDRFNFITFLKELSANLHMYNRALSLTVAPTSDYFRSSYDVPSIAQYVDFISIQAFDLHAFWSGRTGHQAPMHPRGDEITSYEAEQNTDSIVSAWLTSGAPAAKLLLGVTANVNTIKLLSAADNGVGARTAGRGKGGPYTLTDGLMSYHELCEAMAKGGWVPILDRTQMAYYVTAGDQWMTYDDPRIIEQKASYIVARGLGGVALFNAENDDVRNYCRAGNYPLLRSINQGLSRKIEGDETLSTKQTTPTTTTTTTTRTTTTMRPVTTTTTRVTIPITTTKAPTNTVTFPTTCPDNGYYVDPSNCGVYYRCIPRGVFVSVWKYTCPQGLYFNTIKLGCDYPANVRC
;
A
#
# COMPACT_ATOMS: atom_id res chain seq x y z
N MET A 1 13.23 -31.13 -61.19
CA MET A 1 13.56 -30.64 -59.83
C MET A 1 13.38 -29.13 -59.62
N ARG A 2 13.65 -28.24 -60.59
CA ARG A 2 13.47 -26.78 -60.40
C ARG A 2 12.01 -26.29 -60.35
N ILE A 3 11.07 -26.97 -61.02
CA ILE A 3 9.65 -26.55 -61.05
C ILE A 3 8.90 -26.88 -59.74
N VAL A 4 9.29 -27.96 -59.05
CA VAL A 4 8.68 -28.36 -57.76
C VAL A 4 9.13 -27.45 -56.60
N LEU A 5 10.37 -26.95 -56.64
CA LEU A 5 10.88 -25.96 -55.68
C LEU A 5 10.20 -24.59 -55.84
N ILE A 6 9.89 -24.18 -57.07
CA ILE A 6 9.20 -22.90 -57.33
C ILE A 6 7.72 -22.99 -56.94
N ALA A 7 7.04 -24.11 -57.18
CA ALA A 7 5.67 -24.32 -56.73
C ALA A 7 5.55 -24.44 -55.19
N GLY A 8 6.53 -25.06 -54.53
CA GLY A 8 6.60 -25.12 -53.07
C GLY A 8 6.84 -23.75 -52.42
N LEU A 9 7.71 -22.92 -53.01
CA LEU A 9 7.93 -21.55 -52.55
C LEU A 9 6.73 -20.63 -52.82
N LEU A 10 6.01 -20.82 -53.94
CA LEU A 10 4.77 -20.08 -54.23
C LEU A 10 3.62 -20.45 -53.29
N LEU A 11 3.48 -21.71 -52.88
CA LEU A 11 2.47 -22.15 -51.92
C LEU A 11 2.75 -21.66 -50.49
N ILE A 12 4.02 -21.56 -50.07
CA ILE A 12 4.40 -20.97 -48.77
C ILE A 12 4.19 -19.44 -48.77
N SER A 13 4.33 -18.77 -49.91
CA SER A 13 4.03 -17.34 -50.03
C SER A 13 2.53 -17.01 -50.11
N ILE A 14 1.65 -17.97 -50.39
CA ILE A 14 0.18 -17.74 -50.43
C ILE A 14 -0.47 -18.00 -49.07
N SER A 15 0.09 -18.86 -48.21
CA SER A 15 -0.35 -19.01 -46.81
C SER A 15 0.17 -17.91 -45.88
N SER A 16 1.05 -17.02 -46.37
CA SER A 16 1.60 -15.86 -45.64
C SER A 16 0.79 -14.56 -45.83
N LEU A 17 -0.40 -14.61 -46.43
CA LEU A 17 -1.21 -13.44 -46.82
C LEU A 17 -2.49 -13.21 -45.99
N TYR A 18 -2.67 -13.95 -44.90
CA TYR A 18 -3.64 -13.61 -43.85
C TYR A 18 -2.87 -13.33 -42.57
N ALA A 19 -2.81 -12.05 -42.15
CA ALA A 19 -2.41 -11.72 -40.79
C ALA A 19 -3.40 -12.42 -39.85
N ALA A 20 -2.94 -13.46 -39.16
CA ALA A 20 -3.75 -14.19 -38.21
C ALA A 20 -3.76 -13.41 -36.89
N THR A 21 -4.93 -13.17 -36.33
CA THR A 21 -5.05 -12.80 -34.91
C THR A 21 -4.59 -14.01 -34.10
N ASP A 22 -3.36 -13.97 -33.58
CA ASP A 22 -2.66 -15.10 -33.00
C ASP A 22 -2.00 -14.78 -31.64
N ARG A 23 -2.25 -13.59 -31.10
CA ARG A 23 -1.74 -13.15 -29.80
C ARG A 23 -2.86 -12.95 -28.78
N VAL A 24 -2.64 -13.48 -27.58
CA VAL A 24 -3.42 -13.19 -26.36
C VAL A 24 -2.47 -12.67 -25.30
N VAL A 25 -2.59 -11.39 -24.94
CA VAL A 25 -1.76 -10.67 -23.97
C VAL A 25 -2.54 -10.47 -22.68
N CYS A 26 -2.16 -11.14 -21.61
CA CYS A 26 -2.88 -11.14 -20.34
C CYS A 26 -2.14 -10.31 -19.30
N TYR A 27 -2.78 -9.27 -18.78
CA TYR A 27 -2.23 -8.48 -17.67
C TYR A 27 -2.62 -9.08 -16.33
N PHE A 28 -1.64 -9.17 -15.41
CA PHE A 28 -1.81 -9.64 -14.04
C PHE A 28 -1.48 -8.50 -13.05
N GLY A 29 -2.52 -8.00 -12.38
CA GLY A 29 -2.40 -7.06 -11.27
C GLY A 29 -1.89 -7.73 -10.00
N SER A 30 -0.60 -7.54 -9.69
CA SER A 30 0.06 -8.19 -8.55
C SER A 30 -0.60 -7.90 -7.19
N TRP A 31 -1.24 -6.74 -7.06
CA TRP A 31 -1.97 -6.31 -5.86
C TRP A 31 -3.18 -7.20 -5.52
N ALA A 32 -3.70 -8.00 -6.45
CA ALA A 32 -4.79 -8.94 -6.14
C ALA A 32 -4.37 -10.08 -5.20
N THR A 33 -3.07 -10.24 -4.95
CA THR A 33 -2.54 -11.10 -3.87
C THR A 33 -3.12 -10.70 -2.51
N TYR A 34 -3.47 -9.43 -2.33
CA TYR A 34 -4.01 -8.87 -1.09
C TYR A 34 -5.54 -8.88 -1.01
N ARG A 35 -6.25 -9.20 -2.10
CA ARG A 35 -7.70 -9.37 -2.05
C ARG A 35 -8.06 -10.54 -1.14
N THR A 36 -9.25 -10.51 -0.55
CA THR A 36 -9.72 -11.55 0.37
C THR A 36 -10.77 -12.44 -0.29
N GLY A 37 -11.08 -13.59 0.34
CA GLY A 37 -12.13 -14.48 -0.12
C GLY A 37 -11.91 -15.01 -1.54
N ASN A 38 -12.97 -15.03 -2.34
CA ASN A 38 -12.90 -15.53 -3.71
C ASN A 38 -12.02 -14.64 -4.61
N GLY A 39 -11.97 -13.33 -4.34
CA GLY A 39 -11.17 -12.38 -5.10
C GLY A 39 -9.65 -12.45 -4.85
N LYS A 40 -9.18 -13.24 -3.86
CA LYS A 40 -7.74 -13.48 -3.69
C LYS A 40 -7.17 -14.23 -4.90
N PHE A 41 -6.15 -13.63 -5.53
CA PHE A 41 -5.48 -14.16 -6.71
C PHE A 41 -3.96 -13.92 -6.63
N GLU A 42 -3.18 -15.00 -6.71
CA GLU A 42 -1.72 -15.02 -6.64
C GLU A 42 -1.14 -15.58 -7.96
N VAL A 43 0.19 -15.50 -8.12
CA VAL A 43 0.89 -16.02 -9.31
C VAL A 43 0.53 -17.47 -9.63
N GLU A 44 0.33 -18.32 -8.62
CA GLU A 44 -0.03 -19.73 -8.79
C GLU A 44 -1.43 -19.92 -9.36
N ASN A 45 -2.31 -18.93 -9.24
CA ASN A 45 -3.65 -18.95 -9.82
C ASN A 45 -3.64 -18.66 -11.32
N ILE A 46 -2.53 -18.19 -11.88
CA ILE A 46 -2.39 -17.96 -13.31
C ILE A 46 -2.37 -19.32 -14.03
N ASP A 47 -3.24 -19.49 -15.02
CA ASP A 47 -3.12 -20.54 -16.01
C ASP A 47 -2.36 -20.01 -17.23
N PRO A 48 -1.06 -20.35 -17.38
CA PRO A 48 -0.26 -19.81 -18.47
C PRO A 48 -0.58 -20.44 -19.83
N THR A 49 -1.52 -21.38 -19.91
CA THR A 49 -1.98 -21.97 -21.17
C THR A 49 -3.09 -21.15 -21.83
N LEU A 50 -3.72 -20.23 -21.10
CA LEU A 50 -4.78 -19.34 -21.62
C LEU A 50 -4.24 -18.05 -22.26
N CYS A 51 -2.93 -17.88 -22.30
CA CYS A 51 -2.27 -16.67 -22.76
C CYS A 51 -1.02 -17.01 -23.57
N THR A 52 -0.73 -16.19 -24.59
CA THR A 52 0.56 -16.26 -25.31
C THR A 52 1.63 -15.39 -24.65
N HIS A 53 1.19 -14.27 -24.07
CA HIS A 53 2.01 -13.30 -23.37
C HIS A 53 1.33 -12.99 -22.04
N ILE A 54 2.09 -12.92 -20.94
CA ILE A 54 1.57 -12.52 -19.63
C ILE A 54 2.42 -11.38 -19.11
N VAL A 55 1.78 -10.30 -18.71
CA VAL A 55 2.41 -9.06 -18.27
C VAL A 55 2.20 -8.92 -16.76
N TYR A 56 3.29 -8.93 -16.00
CA TYR A 56 3.27 -8.64 -14.57
C TYR A 56 3.19 -7.13 -14.36
N THR A 57 2.26 -6.65 -13.54
CA THR A 57 2.08 -5.22 -13.28
C THR A 57 2.20 -4.90 -11.78
N PHE A 58 2.94 -3.88 -11.35
CA PHE A 58 3.81 -2.96 -12.10
C PHE A 58 5.16 -2.80 -11.40
N VAL A 59 6.18 -2.41 -12.16
CA VAL A 59 7.30 -1.62 -11.64
C VAL A 59 7.00 -0.12 -11.85
N GLY A 60 7.67 0.76 -11.11
CA GLY A 60 7.55 2.21 -11.25
C GLY A 60 8.84 2.87 -11.71
N LEU A 61 8.85 4.20 -11.67
CA LEU A 61 9.98 5.03 -12.04
C LEU A 61 10.46 5.88 -10.86
N ASP A 62 11.76 5.85 -10.54
CA ASP A 62 12.32 6.78 -9.57
C ASP A 62 12.71 8.13 -10.20
N THR A 63 12.93 9.14 -9.36
CA THR A 63 13.28 10.51 -9.81
C THR A 63 14.67 10.61 -10.44
N LYS A 64 15.49 9.55 -10.37
CA LYS A 64 16.81 9.45 -11.02
C LYS A 64 16.74 8.74 -12.36
N GLY A 65 15.54 8.32 -12.79
CA GLY A 65 15.31 7.62 -14.04
C GLY A 65 15.54 6.11 -13.97
N ASN A 66 15.60 5.47 -12.80
CA ASN A 66 15.73 4.01 -12.72
C ASN A 66 14.37 3.33 -12.57
N VAL A 67 14.28 2.08 -13.04
CA VAL A 67 13.20 1.17 -12.68
C VAL A 67 13.16 0.98 -11.15
N LYS A 68 11.98 1.20 -10.57
CA LYS A 68 11.69 1.11 -9.14
C LYS A 68 10.75 -0.07 -8.87
N ILE A 69 11.08 -0.90 -7.89
CA ILE A 69 10.16 -1.94 -7.41
C ILE A 69 9.10 -1.28 -6.53
N LEU A 70 7.82 -1.51 -6.82
CA LEU A 70 6.70 -0.90 -6.10
C LEU A 70 6.36 -1.67 -4.82
N ASP A 71 6.41 -3.00 -4.88
CA ASP A 71 6.13 -3.86 -3.74
C ASP A 71 7.27 -4.86 -3.52
N SER A 72 8.31 -4.41 -2.79
CA SER A 72 9.47 -5.27 -2.53
C SER A 72 9.14 -6.49 -1.67
N TRP A 73 8.08 -6.45 -0.86
CA TRP A 73 7.70 -7.60 -0.04
C TRP A 73 7.12 -8.70 -0.91
N LEU A 74 6.14 -8.38 -1.76
CA LEU A 74 5.54 -9.34 -2.66
C LEU A 74 6.53 -9.81 -3.72
N ASP A 75 7.21 -8.86 -4.37
CA ASP A 75 7.94 -9.13 -5.59
C ASP A 75 9.33 -9.76 -5.32
N ILE A 76 9.99 -9.33 -4.23
CA ILE A 76 11.34 -9.77 -3.88
C ILE A 76 11.31 -10.75 -2.72
N SER A 77 10.79 -10.35 -1.55
CA SER A 77 10.84 -11.18 -0.34
C SER A 77 10.03 -12.48 -0.50
N LEU A 78 8.84 -12.40 -1.09
CA LEU A 78 8.02 -13.56 -1.46
C LEU A 78 8.29 -14.08 -2.87
N SER A 79 9.35 -13.58 -3.50
CA SER A 79 9.81 -14.02 -4.81
C SER A 79 8.76 -13.93 -5.92
N GLY A 80 7.86 -12.94 -5.87
CA GLY A 80 6.79 -12.74 -6.86
C GLY A 80 7.29 -12.79 -8.30
N TYR A 81 8.34 -12.03 -8.64
CA TYR A 81 8.92 -12.05 -10.01
C TYR A 81 9.49 -13.43 -10.38
N SER A 82 10.19 -14.08 -9.45
CA SER A 82 10.80 -15.39 -9.73
C SER A 82 9.75 -16.48 -9.88
N ARG A 83 8.70 -16.47 -9.06
CA ARG A 83 7.54 -17.36 -9.17
C ARG A 83 6.79 -17.12 -10.47
N PHE A 84 6.64 -15.86 -10.88
CA PHE A 84 5.99 -15.52 -12.14
C PHE A 84 6.78 -16.05 -13.34
N VAL A 85 8.10 -15.87 -13.37
CA VAL A 85 8.94 -16.41 -14.46
C VAL A 85 8.93 -17.95 -14.51
N GLN A 86 8.72 -18.62 -13.38
CA GLN A 86 8.53 -20.08 -13.33
C GLN A 86 7.25 -20.58 -13.99
N LEU A 87 6.29 -19.71 -14.37
CA LEU A 87 5.15 -20.12 -15.18
C LEU A 87 5.56 -20.78 -16.51
N LYS A 88 6.77 -20.48 -17.02
CA LYS A 88 7.37 -21.19 -18.16
C LYS A 88 7.55 -22.69 -17.96
N GLN A 89 7.61 -23.16 -16.71
CA GLN A 89 7.67 -24.60 -16.42
C GLN A 89 6.35 -25.29 -16.77
N ARG A 90 5.22 -24.58 -16.64
CA ARG A 90 3.87 -25.06 -17.01
C ARG A 90 3.56 -24.81 -18.48
N ASN A 91 4.06 -23.72 -19.07
CA ASN A 91 3.98 -23.47 -20.50
C ASN A 91 5.30 -22.87 -21.04
N PRO A 92 6.21 -23.68 -21.59
CA PRO A 92 7.51 -23.20 -22.08
C PRO A 92 7.45 -22.20 -23.24
N SER A 93 6.29 -22.10 -23.92
CA SER A 93 6.11 -21.22 -25.07
C SER A 93 5.65 -19.80 -24.69
N VAL A 94 5.14 -19.62 -23.46
CA VAL A 94 4.61 -18.33 -23.00
C VAL A 94 5.71 -17.28 -22.89
N LYS A 95 5.40 -16.05 -23.30
CA LYS A 95 6.28 -14.90 -23.13
C LYS A 95 5.88 -14.10 -21.90
N LEU A 96 6.83 -13.81 -21.03
CA LEU A 96 6.58 -13.16 -19.75
C LEU A 96 7.18 -11.76 -19.75
N PHE A 97 6.34 -10.76 -19.50
CA PHE A 97 6.70 -9.34 -19.53
C PHE A 97 6.59 -8.75 -18.13
N ILE A 98 7.33 -7.69 -17.89
CA ILE A 98 7.11 -6.77 -16.75
C ILE A 98 6.71 -5.41 -17.33
N ALA A 99 5.62 -4.83 -16.81
CA ALA A 99 5.17 -3.50 -17.21
C ALA A 99 5.64 -2.43 -16.23
N ILE A 100 5.95 -1.25 -16.76
CA ILE A 100 6.15 -0.03 -15.97
C ILE A 100 5.00 0.95 -16.15
N GLY A 101 4.64 1.64 -15.07
CA GLY A 101 3.68 2.74 -15.11
C GLY A 101 2.32 2.34 -14.55
N GLY A 102 1.28 2.50 -15.37
CA GLY A 102 -0.12 2.39 -14.97
C GLY A 102 -0.65 3.65 -14.31
N TRP A 103 -1.99 3.73 -14.22
CA TRP A 103 -2.74 4.90 -13.75
C TRP A 103 -2.17 5.59 -12.49
N ASN A 104 -1.80 4.81 -11.46
CA ASN A 104 -1.41 5.31 -10.14
C ASN A 104 0.01 5.92 -10.09
N GLU A 105 0.87 5.66 -11.07
CA GLU A 105 2.23 6.22 -11.12
C GLU A 105 2.25 7.69 -11.57
N GLY A 106 1.17 8.18 -12.20
CA GLY A 106 1.09 9.52 -12.76
C GLY A 106 1.96 9.72 -14.01
N SER A 107 2.09 10.97 -14.49
CA SER A 107 2.75 11.27 -15.77
C SER A 107 3.98 12.19 -15.66
N ALA A 108 4.07 13.04 -14.62
CA ALA A 108 5.11 14.07 -14.53
C ALA A 108 6.56 13.52 -14.50
N THR A 109 6.80 12.44 -13.75
CA THR A 109 8.13 11.80 -13.67
C THR A 109 8.51 11.16 -15.01
N TYR A 110 7.55 10.56 -15.71
CA TYR A 110 7.75 9.96 -17.03
C TYR A 110 8.06 11.04 -18.08
N SER A 111 7.34 12.16 -18.05
CA SER A 111 7.62 13.35 -18.87
C SER A 111 9.05 13.85 -18.67
N THR A 112 9.47 13.98 -17.42
CA THR A 112 10.84 14.42 -17.06
C THR A 112 11.90 13.46 -17.60
N MET A 113 11.68 12.15 -17.42
CA MET A 113 12.60 11.12 -17.91
C MET A 113 12.65 11.09 -19.44
N ALA A 114 11.48 11.04 -20.12
CA ALA A 114 11.39 10.94 -21.57
C ALA A 114 11.97 12.16 -22.30
N ASN A 115 11.90 13.36 -21.70
CA ASN A 115 12.43 14.59 -22.30
C ASN A 115 13.91 14.86 -21.97
N SER A 116 14.57 14.00 -21.21
CA SER A 116 15.98 14.13 -20.84
C SER A 116 16.84 13.01 -21.43
N ASP A 117 17.82 13.34 -22.26
CA ASP A 117 18.72 12.35 -22.87
C ASP A 117 19.47 11.52 -21.82
N LEU A 118 19.90 12.17 -20.72
CA LEU A 118 20.58 11.50 -19.61
C LEU A 118 19.66 10.54 -18.87
N LEU A 119 18.45 10.98 -18.50
CA LEU A 119 17.53 10.15 -17.71
C LEU A 119 16.98 9.00 -18.55
N ARG A 120 16.72 9.21 -19.86
CA ARG A 120 16.37 8.10 -20.76
C ARG A 120 17.49 7.07 -20.84
N ALA A 121 18.75 7.47 -20.93
CA ALA A 121 19.86 6.53 -20.97
C ALA A 121 19.96 5.68 -19.67
N VAL A 122 19.81 6.32 -18.50
CA VAL A 122 19.75 5.63 -17.21
C VAL A 122 18.57 4.65 -17.17
N PHE A 123 17.40 5.11 -17.62
CA PHE A 123 16.19 4.31 -17.65
C PHE A 123 16.33 3.07 -18.52
N VAL A 124 16.81 3.24 -19.75
CA VAL A 124 17.02 2.14 -20.70
C VAL A 124 17.96 1.08 -20.12
N GLU A 125 19.10 1.47 -19.57
CA GLU A 125 20.05 0.50 -19.00
C GLU A 125 19.51 -0.18 -17.74
N SER A 126 18.84 0.57 -16.85
CA SER A 126 18.22 -0.02 -15.67
C SER A 126 17.11 -1.01 -16.03
N THR A 127 16.36 -0.72 -17.10
CA THR A 127 15.29 -1.58 -17.62
C THR A 127 15.85 -2.87 -18.19
N VAL A 128 16.87 -2.80 -19.06
CA VAL A 128 17.54 -3.99 -19.61
C VAL A 128 18.10 -4.86 -18.49
N ALA A 129 18.77 -4.23 -17.51
CA ALA A 129 19.33 -4.94 -16.36
C ALA A 129 18.22 -5.64 -15.54
N PHE A 130 17.09 -4.98 -15.34
CA PHE A 130 15.96 -5.54 -14.59
C PHE A 130 15.33 -6.74 -15.29
N VAL A 131 15.00 -6.60 -16.59
CA VAL A 131 14.38 -7.65 -17.40
C VAL A 131 15.26 -8.90 -17.42
N LYS A 132 16.57 -8.72 -17.67
CA LYS A 132 17.54 -9.83 -17.66
C LYS A 132 17.74 -10.45 -16.29
N ARG A 133 17.79 -9.65 -15.23
CA ARG A 133 18.02 -10.12 -13.86
C ARG A 133 16.95 -11.11 -13.40
N TYR A 134 15.69 -10.84 -13.72
CA TYR A 134 14.57 -11.67 -13.29
C TYR A 134 14.12 -12.69 -14.34
N GLY A 135 14.63 -12.62 -15.58
CA GLY A 135 14.36 -13.62 -16.62
C GLY A 135 13.05 -13.40 -17.40
N PHE A 136 12.61 -12.15 -17.48
CA PHE A 136 11.50 -11.74 -18.35
C PHE A 136 11.93 -11.78 -19.83
N ASP A 137 10.99 -12.07 -20.73
CA ASP A 137 11.21 -12.05 -22.18
C ASP A 137 11.05 -10.66 -22.79
N GLY A 138 10.38 -9.75 -22.08
CA GLY A 138 10.10 -8.42 -22.58
C GLY A 138 9.68 -7.42 -21.53
N PHE A 139 9.47 -6.20 -22.00
CA PHE A 139 9.07 -5.05 -21.21
C PHE A 139 7.89 -4.34 -21.87
N ASP A 140 6.94 -3.89 -21.06
CA ASP A 140 5.79 -3.13 -21.51
C ASP A 140 5.82 -1.72 -20.91
N VAL A 141 5.68 -0.69 -21.74
CA VAL A 141 5.61 0.71 -21.26
C VAL A 141 4.15 1.15 -21.23
N ASP A 142 3.63 1.34 -20.03
CA ASP A 142 2.26 1.80 -19.77
C ASP A 142 2.28 3.20 -19.16
N TRP A 143 2.70 4.19 -19.95
CA TRP A 143 2.73 5.59 -19.51
C TRP A 143 1.37 6.24 -19.75
N GLU A 144 0.67 6.57 -18.67
CA GLU A 144 -0.67 7.17 -18.71
C GLU A 144 -0.73 8.65 -18.27
N TYR A 145 -0.76 9.64 -19.17
CA TYR A 145 -0.44 9.58 -20.60
C TYR A 145 0.55 10.71 -20.94
N PRO A 146 1.41 10.52 -21.97
CA PRO A 146 2.25 11.60 -22.49
C PRO A 146 1.42 12.85 -22.76
N THR A 147 1.96 14.05 -22.49
CA THR A 147 1.32 15.37 -22.67
C THR A 147 0.20 15.71 -21.68
N LEU A 148 -0.24 14.77 -20.86
CA LEU A 148 -1.37 14.92 -19.93
C LEU A 148 -0.96 14.59 -18.50
N ARG A 149 -1.85 14.86 -17.53
CA ARG A 149 -1.67 14.50 -16.10
C ARG A 149 -0.34 14.99 -15.50
N GLY A 150 0.09 16.19 -15.88
CA GLY A 150 1.37 16.78 -15.47
C GLY A 150 2.51 16.62 -16.49
N GLY A 151 2.23 16.03 -17.65
CA GLY A 151 3.13 15.96 -18.80
C GLY A 151 3.21 17.25 -19.62
N ALA A 152 4.15 17.29 -20.56
CA ALA A 152 4.44 18.43 -21.42
C ALA A 152 4.19 18.09 -22.91
N PRO A 153 3.88 19.06 -23.80
CA PRO A 153 3.70 18.78 -25.23
C PRO A 153 4.89 18.08 -25.89
N GLU A 154 6.10 18.32 -25.38
CA GLU A 154 7.35 17.69 -25.81
C GLU A 154 7.35 16.17 -25.60
N ASP A 155 6.51 15.64 -24.70
CA ASP A 155 6.38 14.22 -24.41
C ASP A 155 6.05 13.41 -25.67
N ARG A 156 5.28 13.98 -26.61
CA ARG A 156 5.00 13.33 -27.89
C ARG A 156 6.27 12.93 -28.64
N VAL A 157 7.32 13.76 -28.55
CA VAL A 157 8.64 13.50 -29.14
C VAL A 157 9.52 12.70 -28.17
N GLY A 158 9.50 13.05 -26.88
CA GLY A 158 10.25 12.35 -25.83
C GLY A 158 9.93 10.86 -25.76
N PHE A 159 8.65 10.51 -25.88
CA PHE A 159 8.18 9.13 -25.88
C PHE A 159 8.76 8.33 -27.07
N ILE A 160 8.82 8.92 -28.26
CA ILE A 160 9.46 8.26 -29.42
C ILE A 160 10.96 8.07 -29.21
N LYS A 161 11.65 9.06 -28.64
CA LYS A 161 13.07 8.90 -28.30
C LYS A 161 13.27 7.75 -27.31
N LEU A 162 12.41 7.66 -26.30
CA LEU A 162 12.43 6.57 -25.33
C LEU A 162 12.23 5.20 -25.99
N LEU A 163 11.20 5.04 -26.83
CA LEU A 163 10.93 3.77 -27.51
C LEU A 163 12.08 3.37 -28.46
N ARG A 164 12.66 4.34 -29.17
CA ARG A 164 13.84 4.11 -30.01
C ARG A 164 15.03 3.65 -29.18
N ASP A 165 15.31 4.33 -28.07
CA ASP A 165 16.47 4.05 -27.21
C ASP A 165 16.31 2.65 -26.55
N LEU A 166 15.10 2.30 -26.08
CA LEU A 166 14.76 0.95 -25.60
C LEU A 166 14.91 -0.11 -26.69
N ARG A 167 14.31 0.11 -27.88
CA ARG A 167 14.37 -0.85 -29.01
C ARG A 167 15.80 -1.19 -29.36
N ALA A 168 16.64 -0.17 -29.54
CA ALA A 168 18.04 -0.33 -29.93
C ALA A 168 18.80 -1.23 -28.94
N ARG A 169 18.48 -1.13 -27.64
CA ARG A 169 19.10 -1.94 -26.60
C ARG A 169 18.48 -3.32 -26.46
N PHE A 170 17.17 -3.45 -26.62
CA PHE A 170 16.48 -4.72 -26.53
C PHE A 170 16.83 -5.67 -27.69
N ASP A 171 17.08 -5.12 -28.89
CA ASP A 171 17.55 -5.91 -30.04
C ASP A 171 18.89 -6.61 -29.80
N GLN A 172 19.80 -5.94 -29.09
CA GLN A 172 21.10 -6.52 -28.75
C GLN A 172 20.99 -7.69 -27.77
N GLU A 173 19.91 -7.73 -27.00
CA GLU A 173 19.69 -8.71 -25.93
C GLU A 173 18.63 -9.77 -26.30
N GLY A 174 18.01 -9.65 -27.48
CA GLY A 174 16.91 -10.52 -27.91
C GLY A 174 15.63 -10.37 -27.09
N LEU A 175 15.38 -9.17 -26.53
CA LEU A 175 14.23 -8.88 -25.68
C LEU A 175 13.07 -8.24 -26.46
N LEU A 176 11.85 -8.47 -25.99
CA LEU A 176 10.63 -7.92 -26.57
C LEU A 176 10.22 -6.60 -25.91
N LEU A 177 9.58 -5.72 -26.69
CA LEU A 177 9.12 -4.40 -26.26
C LEU A 177 7.70 -4.18 -26.76
N SER A 178 6.78 -3.89 -25.85
CA SER A 178 5.41 -3.48 -26.12
C SER A 178 5.07 -2.19 -25.38
N ILE A 179 3.93 -1.61 -25.71
CA ILE A 179 3.38 -0.45 -25.02
C ILE A 179 1.87 -0.65 -24.80
N ALA A 180 1.35 -0.11 -23.70
CA ALA A 180 -0.08 0.12 -23.51
C ALA A 180 -0.40 1.60 -23.77
N THR A 181 -1.52 1.86 -24.45
CA THR A 181 -1.84 3.20 -24.95
C THR A 181 -3.31 3.54 -24.80
N ALA A 182 -3.59 4.83 -24.58
CA ALA A 182 -4.95 5.36 -24.66
C ALA A 182 -5.58 5.04 -26.02
N ALA A 183 -6.89 4.80 -26.02
CA ALA A 183 -7.57 4.27 -27.19
C ALA A 183 -8.07 5.33 -28.18
N THR A 184 -8.56 6.46 -27.67
CA THR A 184 -9.31 7.43 -28.46
C THR A 184 -8.42 8.34 -29.31
N GLU A 185 -8.99 8.85 -30.40
CA GLU A 185 -8.26 9.60 -31.42
C GLU A 185 -7.67 10.93 -30.92
N ASP A 186 -8.30 11.57 -29.95
CA ASP A 186 -7.79 12.79 -29.30
C ASP A 186 -6.48 12.56 -28.54
N TYR A 187 -6.36 11.44 -27.83
CA TYR A 187 -5.09 11.04 -27.21
C TYR A 187 -4.06 10.65 -28.27
N LEU A 188 -4.46 9.95 -29.33
CA LEU A 188 -3.58 9.66 -30.48
C LEU A 188 -2.96 10.95 -31.05
N ARG A 189 -3.80 11.95 -31.34
CA ARG A 189 -3.37 13.23 -31.94
C ARG A 189 -2.48 14.05 -31.02
N SER A 190 -2.74 14.04 -29.71
CA SER A 190 -1.95 14.82 -28.74
C SER A 190 -0.65 14.10 -28.32
N ALA A 191 -0.71 12.81 -28.00
CA ALA A 191 0.35 12.10 -27.29
C ALA A 191 1.21 11.16 -28.16
N TYR A 192 0.67 10.59 -29.26
CA TYR A 192 1.31 9.47 -29.96
C TYR A 192 1.66 9.73 -31.42
N ASN A 193 2.94 9.57 -31.78
CA ASN A 193 3.38 9.51 -33.18
C ASN A 193 3.35 8.05 -33.67
N VAL A 194 2.19 7.64 -34.18
CA VAL A 194 1.89 6.25 -34.55
C VAL A 194 2.86 5.65 -35.57
N PRO A 195 3.25 6.34 -36.68
CA PRO A 195 4.23 5.80 -37.61
C PRO A 195 5.60 5.51 -36.96
N GLU A 196 6.05 6.34 -36.03
CA GLU A 196 7.31 6.08 -35.30
C GLU A 196 7.15 4.95 -34.28
N ILE A 197 6.03 4.90 -33.55
CA ILE A 197 5.71 3.77 -32.65
C ILE A 197 5.77 2.44 -33.41
N ASN A 198 5.15 2.40 -34.60
CA ASN A 198 5.13 1.22 -35.47
C ASN A 198 6.54 0.70 -35.79
N ARG A 199 7.58 1.55 -35.77
CA ARG A 199 8.97 1.15 -36.01
C ARG A 199 9.63 0.51 -34.79
N TYR A 200 9.34 1.00 -33.59
CA TYR A 200 10.13 0.69 -32.40
C TYR A 200 9.51 -0.37 -31.48
N VAL A 201 8.22 -0.67 -31.60
CA VAL A 201 7.57 -1.69 -30.75
C VAL A 201 7.28 -2.97 -31.52
N HIS A 202 7.22 -4.09 -30.79
CA HIS A 202 6.76 -5.37 -31.35
C HIS A 202 5.25 -5.38 -31.51
N PHE A 203 4.54 -4.83 -30.53
CA PHE A 203 3.09 -4.66 -30.57
C PHE A 203 2.60 -3.56 -29.62
N VAL A 204 1.38 -3.10 -29.86
CA VAL A 204 0.64 -2.09 -29.09
C VAL A 204 -0.57 -2.76 -28.45
N ASN A 205 -0.74 -2.55 -27.15
CA ASN A 205 -1.88 -2.99 -26.37
C ASN A 205 -2.85 -1.80 -26.22
N LEU A 206 -3.93 -1.81 -27.00
CA LEU A 206 -4.89 -0.71 -27.04
C LEU A 206 -5.87 -0.81 -25.86
N MET A 207 -5.89 0.16 -24.96
CA MET A 207 -6.80 0.18 -23.81
C MET A 207 -8.21 0.63 -24.21
N SER A 208 -8.88 -0.14 -25.08
CA SER A 208 -10.21 0.15 -25.63
C SER A 208 -11.35 -0.20 -24.65
N TYR A 209 -11.21 0.30 -23.43
CA TYR A 209 -12.12 0.22 -22.28
C TYR A 209 -12.00 1.51 -21.47
N ASP A 210 -12.73 1.62 -20.35
CA ASP A 210 -12.93 2.88 -19.60
C ASP A 210 -13.53 4.02 -20.46
N LEU A 211 -14.27 3.64 -21.50
CA LEU A 211 -14.83 4.57 -22.49
C LEU A 211 -16.07 5.30 -21.95
N HIS A 212 -16.82 4.64 -21.07
CA HIS A 212 -17.85 5.27 -20.24
C HIS A 212 -17.80 4.74 -18.82
N ALA A 213 -17.94 5.65 -17.85
CA ALA A 213 -18.05 5.33 -16.45
C ALA A 213 -18.86 6.38 -15.69
N TYR A 214 -18.94 6.25 -14.37
CA TYR A 214 -19.83 7.04 -13.52
C TYR A 214 -19.62 8.56 -13.59
N TRP A 215 -18.47 9.04 -14.07
CA TRP A 215 -18.20 10.47 -14.25
C TRP A 215 -18.95 11.11 -15.43
N ASP A 216 -19.58 10.31 -16.31
CA ASP A 216 -20.37 10.81 -17.44
C ASP A 216 -21.70 11.44 -17.01
N GLY A 217 -22.13 11.22 -15.78
CA GLY A 217 -23.45 11.66 -15.29
C GLY A 217 -24.64 10.89 -15.86
N GLN A 218 -24.38 9.90 -16.71
CA GLN A 218 -25.35 8.97 -17.29
C GLN A 218 -24.72 7.59 -17.44
N THR A 219 -25.55 6.54 -17.52
CA THR A 219 -25.07 5.17 -17.77
C THR A 219 -24.48 5.04 -19.17
N GLY A 220 -23.39 4.31 -19.28
CA GLY A 220 -22.71 4.00 -20.54
C GLY A 220 -21.99 2.67 -20.45
N ALA A 221 -21.66 2.11 -21.61
CA ALA A 221 -20.91 0.86 -21.69
C ALA A 221 -19.42 1.10 -21.44
N ASN A 222 -18.77 0.27 -20.62
CA ASN A 222 -17.32 0.35 -20.35
C ASN A 222 -16.50 0.21 -21.64
N ALA A 223 -16.83 -0.79 -22.46
CA ALA A 223 -16.14 -1.10 -23.70
C ALA A 223 -17.14 -1.48 -24.82
N PRO A 224 -17.95 -0.54 -25.33
CA PRO A 224 -18.90 -0.82 -26.40
C PRO A 224 -18.16 -1.13 -27.69
N LEU A 225 -18.62 -2.13 -28.45
CA LEU A 225 -17.98 -2.45 -29.74
C LEU A 225 -18.18 -1.33 -30.76
N TYR A 226 -19.38 -0.75 -30.80
CA TYR A 226 -19.77 0.32 -31.72
C TYR A 226 -20.40 1.48 -30.95
N ALA A 227 -20.41 2.68 -31.54
CA ALA A 227 -21.14 3.82 -30.98
C ALA A 227 -22.66 3.60 -30.96
N ASN A 228 -23.33 4.27 -30.03
CA ASN A 228 -24.78 4.41 -30.02
C ASN A 228 -25.21 5.51 -30.99
N THR A 229 -26.40 5.35 -31.59
CA THR A 229 -26.97 6.30 -32.56
C THR A 229 -27.10 7.76 -32.07
N TRP A 230 -27.15 8.00 -30.76
CA TRP A 230 -27.24 9.34 -30.17
C TRP A 230 -25.88 9.91 -29.72
N GLU A 231 -24.80 9.15 -29.85
CA GLU A 231 -23.41 9.59 -29.61
C GLU A 231 -22.86 10.28 -30.86
N THR A 232 -23.35 11.48 -31.16
CA THR A 232 -23.07 12.20 -32.42
C THR A 232 -22.01 13.29 -32.30
N GLY A 233 -21.49 13.56 -31.10
CA GLY A 233 -20.47 14.58 -30.87
C GLY A 233 -19.07 14.05 -31.25
N TYR A 234 -18.17 14.92 -31.70
CA TYR A 234 -16.81 14.51 -32.11
C TYR A 234 -16.09 13.66 -31.06
N THR A 235 -16.24 14.01 -29.77
CA THR A 235 -15.62 13.26 -28.67
C THR A 235 -16.41 12.04 -28.24
N THR A 236 -17.73 12.08 -28.30
CA THR A 236 -18.58 10.98 -27.82
C THR A 236 -18.75 9.88 -28.86
N SER A 237 -18.70 10.21 -30.15
CA SER A 237 -18.81 9.22 -31.23
C SER A 237 -17.64 8.25 -31.22
N MET A 238 -16.43 8.68 -30.81
CA MET A 238 -15.23 7.84 -30.79
C MET A 238 -15.08 6.95 -29.54
N LEU A 239 -16.01 6.99 -28.58
CA LEU A 239 -15.97 6.20 -27.33
C LEU A 239 -16.42 4.76 -27.55
N ASN A 240 -15.88 4.10 -28.58
CA ASN A 240 -16.14 2.69 -28.88
C ASN A 240 -14.90 1.98 -29.47
N VAL A 241 -14.88 0.66 -29.35
CA VAL A 241 -13.75 -0.19 -29.78
C VAL A 241 -13.48 -0.06 -31.29
N ASP A 242 -14.52 0.02 -32.14
CA ASP A 242 -14.35 0.11 -33.59
C ASP A 242 -13.60 1.39 -33.99
N ASP A 243 -14.06 2.55 -33.53
CA ASP A 243 -13.41 3.84 -33.83
C ASP A 243 -12.00 3.93 -33.23
N CYS A 244 -11.80 3.42 -32.01
CA CYS A 244 -10.46 3.37 -31.41
C CYS A 244 -9.49 2.54 -32.25
N VAL A 245 -9.90 1.35 -32.69
CA VAL A 245 -9.07 0.46 -33.51
C VAL A 245 -8.78 1.09 -34.88
N ARG A 246 -9.79 1.66 -35.53
CA ARG A 246 -9.62 2.33 -36.83
C ARG A 246 -8.71 3.54 -36.74
N ALA A 247 -8.85 4.38 -35.70
CA ALA A 247 -7.99 5.53 -35.51
C ALA A 247 -6.49 5.16 -35.45
N TRP A 248 -6.15 4.06 -34.78
CA TRP A 248 -4.77 3.57 -34.71
C TRP A 248 -4.25 2.99 -36.03
N ILE A 249 -5.09 2.23 -36.75
CA ILE A 249 -4.74 1.68 -38.08
C ILE A 249 -4.58 2.82 -39.09
N ASP A 250 -5.54 3.74 -39.16
CA ASP A 250 -5.53 4.91 -40.06
C ASP A 250 -4.39 5.87 -39.70
N GLY A 251 -3.98 5.91 -38.42
CA GLY A 251 -2.79 6.59 -37.95
C GLY A 251 -1.47 6.01 -38.45
N GLY A 252 -1.50 4.83 -39.10
CA GLY A 252 -0.34 4.19 -39.73
C GLY A 252 0.30 3.06 -38.92
N LEU A 253 -0.40 2.51 -37.92
CA LEU A 253 0.03 1.30 -37.23
C LEU A 253 -0.24 0.09 -38.13
N ASP A 254 0.72 -0.82 -38.24
CA ASP A 254 0.47 -2.12 -38.86
C ASP A 254 -0.59 -2.88 -38.05
N PRO A 255 -1.74 -3.29 -38.63
CA PRO A 255 -2.76 -4.05 -37.92
C PRO A 255 -2.19 -5.27 -37.17
N ALA A 256 -1.20 -5.98 -37.74
CA ALA A 256 -0.58 -7.14 -37.11
C ALA A 256 0.17 -6.83 -35.79
N LYS A 257 0.46 -5.55 -35.53
CA LYS A 257 1.04 -5.08 -34.27
C LYS A 257 0.01 -4.61 -33.25
N LEU A 258 -1.26 -4.45 -33.61
CA LEU A 258 -2.29 -3.98 -32.70
C LEU A 258 -2.95 -5.14 -31.95
N ASN A 259 -3.11 -5.02 -30.64
CA ASN A 259 -3.96 -5.89 -29.83
C ASN A 259 -5.15 -5.11 -29.29
N VAL A 260 -6.37 -5.62 -29.47
CA VAL A 260 -7.60 -4.98 -28.96
C VAL A 260 -7.76 -5.30 -27.48
N GLY A 261 -7.88 -4.28 -26.64
CA GLY A 261 -8.10 -4.44 -25.20
C GLY A 261 -9.53 -4.82 -24.86
N VAL A 262 -9.68 -5.83 -23.99
CA VAL A 262 -10.96 -6.24 -23.42
C VAL A 262 -10.91 -6.22 -21.88
N PRO A 263 -11.92 -5.63 -21.21
CA PRO A 263 -11.95 -5.56 -19.76
C PRO A 263 -12.54 -6.84 -19.15
N VAL A 264 -11.92 -7.34 -18.09
CA VAL A 264 -12.45 -8.42 -17.21
C VAL A 264 -13.09 -7.82 -15.95
N TYR A 265 -13.65 -6.63 -16.10
CA TYR A 265 -14.35 -5.86 -15.09
C TYR A 265 -15.41 -5.00 -15.77
N GLY A 266 -16.26 -4.39 -14.96
CA GLY A 266 -17.33 -3.53 -15.41
C GLY A 266 -17.42 -2.24 -14.60
N HIS A 267 -17.87 -1.17 -15.25
CA HIS A 267 -18.22 0.06 -14.56
C HIS A 267 -19.65 0.04 -14.05
N THR A 268 -19.83 0.60 -12.86
CA THR A 268 -21.11 0.63 -12.17
C THR A 268 -21.57 2.04 -11.87
N PHE A 269 -22.88 2.21 -11.87
CA PHE A 269 -23.53 3.50 -11.79
C PHE A 269 -24.68 3.45 -10.80
N LYS A 270 -24.91 4.57 -10.13
CA LYS A 270 -26.10 4.80 -9.32
C LYS A 270 -27.11 5.62 -10.09
N LEU A 271 -28.20 4.99 -10.50
CA LEU A 271 -29.27 5.63 -11.26
C LEU A 271 -29.95 6.74 -10.45
N SER A 272 -30.26 7.85 -11.13
CA SER A 272 -31.06 8.94 -10.55
C SER A 272 -32.52 8.52 -10.32
N SER A 273 -33.02 7.56 -11.10
CA SER A 273 -34.34 6.96 -10.95
C SER A 273 -34.28 5.45 -11.16
N THR A 274 -34.99 4.69 -10.34
CA THR A 274 -35.11 3.23 -10.50
C THR A 274 -36.00 2.81 -11.67
N THR A 275 -36.69 3.76 -12.31
CA THR A 275 -37.59 3.52 -13.45
C THR A 275 -36.92 3.67 -14.82
N ASP A 276 -35.77 4.35 -14.90
CA ASP A 276 -35.00 4.46 -16.15
C ASP A 276 -33.71 3.67 -16.02
N THR A 277 -33.64 2.55 -16.75
CA THR A 277 -32.58 1.54 -16.65
C THR A 277 -31.90 1.30 -18.01
N ARG A 278 -32.22 2.12 -19.00
CA ARG A 278 -31.63 2.06 -20.35
C ARG A 278 -30.19 2.54 -20.30
N VAL A 279 -29.40 2.18 -21.30
CA VAL A 279 -28.13 2.87 -21.58
C VAL A 279 -28.44 4.35 -21.86
N GLY A 280 -27.66 5.26 -21.27
CA GLY A 280 -27.90 6.71 -21.29
C GLY A 280 -28.85 7.20 -20.19
N ALA A 281 -29.34 6.33 -19.29
CA ALA A 281 -30.13 6.77 -18.14
C ALA A 281 -29.31 7.69 -17.21
N PRO A 282 -29.88 8.80 -16.69
CA PRO A 282 -29.17 9.71 -15.80
C PRO A 282 -28.72 9.05 -14.48
N THR A 283 -27.56 9.47 -13.97
CA THR A 283 -26.93 8.90 -12.77
C THR A 283 -26.55 9.98 -11.78
N VAL A 284 -26.42 9.60 -10.50
CA VAL A 284 -26.00 10.49 -9.40
C VAL A 284 -24.59 10.18 -8.88
N GLY A 285 -23.89 9.22 -9.51
CA GLY A 285 -22.52 8.86 -9.13
C GLY A 285 -22.21 7.37 -9.31
N PRO A 286 -21.11 6.88 -8.69
CA PRO A 286 -20.66 5.51 -8.83
C PRO A 286 -21.65 4.52 -8.19
N GLY A 287 -21.71 3.32 -8.77
CA GLY A 287 -22.38 2.18 -8.14
C GLY A 287 -21.64 1.70 -6.89
N ASP A 288 -22.33 0.90 -6.09
CA ASP A 288 -21.79 0.41 -4.82
C ASP A 288 -20.56 -0.49 -5.04
N ALA A 289 -19.56 -0.34 -4.15
CA ALA A 289 -18.33 -1.13 -4.21
C ALA A 289 -18.60 -2.64 -4.11
N GLY A 290 -17.76 -3.43 -4.80
CA GLY A 290 -17.75 -4.88 -4.70
C GLY A 290 -17.11 -5.39 -3.41
N PRO A 291 -17.41 -6.63 -2.97
CA PRO A 291 -16.86 -7.21 -1.74
C PRO A 291 -15.35 -7.51 -1.78
N TYR A 292 -14.72 -7.56 -2.96
CA TYR A 292 -13.31 -7.90 -3.13
C TYR A 292 -12.48 -6.78 -3.74
N THR A 293 -12.99 -6.06 -4.76
CA THR A 293 -12.29 -4.89 -5.33
C THR A 293 -12.36 -3.70 -4.39
N LEU A 294 -13.44 -3.58 -3.61
CA LEU A 294 -13.70 -2.50 -2.65
C LEU A 294 -13.69 -1.10 -3.28
N GLU A 295 -13.90 -1.01 -4.59
CA GLU A 295 -13.85 0.24 -5.34
C GLU A 295 -15.25 0.65 -5.83
N PRO A 296 -15.83 1.77 -5.34
CA PRO A 296 -17.07 2.29 -5.89
C PRO A 296 -16.93 2.63 -7.38
N GLY A 297 -17.92 2.24 -8.18
CA GLY A 297 -17.91 2.52 -9.62
C GLY A 297 -17.26 1.43 -10.48
N THR A 298 -16.65 0.40 -9.86
CA THR A 298 -15.98 -0.69 -10.58
C THR A 298 -16.23 -2.04 -9.90
N LEU A 299 -16.53 -3.07 -10.69
CA LEU A 299 -16.64 -4.45 -10.22
C LEU A 299 -15.82 -5.38 -11.10
N SER A 300 -15.06 -6.30 -10.48
CA SER A 300 -14.45 -7.42 -11.20
C SER A 300 -15.52 -8.32 -11.83
N TYR A 301 -15.19 -9.03 -12.90
CA TYR A 301 -16.11 -9.99 -13.50
C TYR A 301 -16.55 -11.06 -12.49
N LEU A 302 -15.66 -11.52 -11.60
CA LEU A 302 -16.01 -12.40 -10.48
C LEU A 302 -17.16 -11.84 -9.62
N GLU A 303 -17.10 -10.58 -9.22
CA GLU A 303 -18.15 -9.96 -8.40
C GLU A 303 -19.44 -9.77 -9.18
N ILE A 304 -19.33 -9.45 -10.48
CA ILE A 304 -20.48 -9.32 -11.36
C ILE A 304 -21.17 -10.68 -11.49
N CYS A 305 -20.45 -11.75 -11.82
CA CYS A 305 -21.04 -13.07 -11.99
C CYS A 305 -21.61 -13.62 -10.67
N GLU A 306 -20.97 -13.36 -9.53
CA GLU A 306 -21.53 -13.71 -8.21
C GLU A 306 -22.85 -12.95 -7.94
N LYS A 307 -22.93 -11.65 -8.25
CA LYS A 307 -24.16 -10.85 -8.12
C LYS A 307 -25.27 -11.36 -9.03
N LEU A 308 -24.95 -11.70 -10.28
CA LEU A 308 -25.91 -12.23 -11.25
C LEU A 308 -26.42 -13.61 -10.79
N LYS A 309 -25.52 -14.49 -10.34
CA LYS A 309 -25.85 -15.82 -9.82
C LYS A 309 -26.69 -15.78 -8.54
N ALA A 310 -26.41 -14.82 -7.64
CA ALA A 310 -27.22 -14.60 -6.44
C ALA A 310 -28.66 -14.16 -6.74
N GLY A 311 -28.90 -13.60 -7.94
CA GLY A 311 -30.22 -13.26 -8.44
C GLY A 311 -30.73 -11.87 -8.06
N GLY A 312 -31.85 -11.50 -8.68
CA GLY A 312 -32.53 -10.22 -8.49
C GLY A 312 -31.96 -9.05 -9.30
N TYR A 313 -30.89 -9.25 -10.07
CA TYR A 313 -30.52 -8.36 -11.17
C TYR A 313 -31.27 -8.75 -12.44
N THR A 314 -31.76 -7.77 -13.17
CA THR A 314 -32.23 -7.95 -14.55
C THR A 314 -31.06 -7.75 -15.48
N THR A 315 -30.76 -8.76 -16.30
CA THR A 315 -29.76 -8.68 -17.36
C THR A 315 -30.41 -8.28 -18.68
N ALA A 316 -29.75 -7.40 -19.42
CA ALA A 316 -30.18 -6.97 -20.75
C ALA A 316 -28.97 -6.94 -21.71
N TRP A 317 -29.26 -6.94 -23.00
CA TRP A 317 -28.27 -6.88 -24.06
C TRP A 317 -28.49 -5.62 -24.88
N HIS A 318 -27.43 -4.82 -25.07
CA HIS A 318 -27.52 -3.62 -25.90
C HIS A 318 -27.14 -3.96 -27.34
N GLU A 319 -28.14 -4.15 -28.20
CA GLU A 319 -27.95 -4.66 -29.57
C GLU A 319 -27.04 -3.80 -30.45
N GLN A 320 -27.02 -2.47 -30.31
CA GLN A 320 -26.12 -1.65 -31.14
C GLN A 320 -24.66 -1.75 -30.69
N GLN A 321 -24.44 -1.75 -29.37
CA GLN A 321 -23.09 -1.72 -28.78
C GLN A 321 -22.50 -3.12 -28.56
N GLN A 322 -23.30 -4.18 -28.76
CA GLN A 322 -22.92 -5.59 -28.65
C GLN A 322 -22.32 -5.98 -27.29
N VAL A 323 -22.88 -5.42 -26.22
CA VAL A 323 -22.45 -5.66 -24.83
C VAL A 323 -23.65 -5.92 -23.90
N PRO A 324 -23.47 -6.73 -22.84
CA PRO A 324 -24.48 -6.88 -21.81
C PRO A 324 -24.44 -5.70 -20.82
N TYR A 325 -25.56 -5.50 -20.14
CA TYR A 325 -25.63 -4.72 -18.92
C TYR A 325 -26.60 -5.36 -17.93
N ALA A 326 -26.53 -4.98 -16.67
CA ALA A 326 -27.42 -5.50 -15.63
C ALA A 326 -27.84 -4.40 -14.67
N TYR A 327 -29.03 -4.51 -14.08
CA TYR A 327 -29.51 -3.53 -13.12
C TYR A 327 -30.40 -4.13 -12.03
N LYS A 328 -30.39 -3.49 -10.86
CA LYS A 328 -31.23 -3.84 -9.70
C LYS A 328 -31.46 -2.60 -8.84
N GLY A 329 -32.71 -2.19 -8.68
CA GLY A 329 -33.04 -0.97 -7.95
C GLY A 329 -32.38 0.23 -8.63
N ASN A 330 -31.51 0.95 -7.92
CA ASN A 330 -30.73 2.06 -8.47
C ASN A 330 -29.30 1.68 -8.87
N GLN A 331 -28.95 0.40 -8.85
CA GLN A 331 -27.62 -0.06 -9.26
C GLN A 331 -27.66 -0.51 -10.72
N TRP A 332 -26.72 -0.05 -11.53
CA TRP A 332 -26.57 -0.39 -12.93
C TRP A 332 -25.12 -0.78 -13.22
N ILE A 333 -24.91 -1.84 -14.01
CA ILE A 333 -23.62 -2.48 -14.25
C ILE A 333 -23.44 -2.63 -15.77
N SER A 334 -22.44 -1.96 -16.34
CA SER A 334 -21.89 -2.33 -17.65
C SER A 334 -20.80 -3.36 -17.46
N TYR A 335 -20.75 -4.40 -18.29
CA TYR A 335 -19.69 -5.40 -18.22
C TYR A 335 -19.53 -6.13 -19.55
N ASP A 336 -18.50 -6.95 -19.65
CA ASP A 336 -18.33 -7.92 -20.74
C ASP A 336 -18.63 -9.34 -20.22
N ASN A 337 -19.23 -10.17 -21.08
CA ASN A 337 -19.43 -11.59 -20.83
C ASN A 337 -18.83 -12.43 -21.97
N ALA A 338 -18.86 -13.76 -21.85
CA ALA A 338 -18.33 -14.65 -22.90
C ALA A 338 -18.91 -14.36 -24.30
N ARG A 339 -20.17 -13.90 -24.41
CA ARG A 339 -20.78 -13.55 -25.70
C ARG A 339 -20.18 -12.28 -26.29
N SER A 340 -20.09 -11.17 -25.53
CA SER A 340 -19.52 -9.92 -26.05
C SER A 340 -18.03 -10.07 -26.37
N ILE A 341 -17.31 -10.84 -25.56
CA ILE A 341 -15.90 -11.16 -25.81
C ILE A 341 -15.74 -11.95 -27.10
N ALA A 342 -16.56 -12.98 -27.34
CA ALA A 342 -16.51 -13.72 -28.60
C ALA A 342 -16.74 -12.81 -29.80
N ILE A 343 -17.72 -11.90 -29.72
CA ILE A 343 -17.99 -10.92 -30.78
C ILE A 343 -16.78 -9.99 -31.01
N LYS A 344 -16.16 -9.47 -29.94
CA LYS A 344 -14.96 -8.62 -30.04
C LYS A 344 -13.76 -9.36 -30.63
N VAL A 345 -13.58 -10.64 -30.32
CA VAL A 345 -12.53 -11.47 -30.93
C VAL A 345 -12.78 -11.70 -32.42
N GLN A 346 -14.04 -11.96 -32.81
CA GLN A 346 -14.38 -12.08 -34.24
C GLN A 346 -14.19 -10.75 -34.97
N TYR A 347 -14.53 -9.61 -34.34
CA TYR A 347 -14.22 -8.29 -34.85
C TYR A 347 -12.71 -8.08 -35.05
N ALA A 348 -11.89 -8.40 -34.05
CA ALA A 348 -10.43 -8.31 -34.16
C ALA A 348 -9.88 -9.13 -35.35
N LYS A 349 -10.40 -10.35 -35.57
CA LYS A 349 -10.08 -11.18 -36.74
C LYS A 349 -10.47 -10.52 -38.06
N GLN A 350 -11.65 -9.89 -38.11
CA GLN A 350 -12.11 -9.16 -39.31
C GLN A 350 -11.23 -7.94 -39.61
N MET A 351 -10.80 -7.23 -38.57
CA MET A 351 -9.87 -6.10 -38.68
C MET A 351 -8.42 -6.53 -38.93
N LYS A 352 -8.14 -7.84 -38.93
CA LYS A 352 -6.81 -8.44 -39.14
C LYS A 352 -5.77 -7.90 -38.17
N VAL A 353 -6.19 -7.60 -36.94
CA VAL A 353 -5.27 -7.14 -35.89
C VAL A 353 -4.52 -8.32 -35.27
N GLY A 354 -3.35 -8.05 -34.71
CA GLY A 354 -2.43 -9.07 -34.21
C GLY A 354 -2.94 -9.89 -33.02
N GLY A 355 -3.86 -9.34 -32.22
CA GLY A 355 -4.30 -10.06 -31.02
C GLY A 355 -5.37 -9.38 -30.17
N ILE A 356 -5.56 -9.95 -28.98
CA ILE A 356 -6.40 -9.44 -27.91
C ILE A 356 -5.54 -9.21 -26.67
N MET A 357 -5.72 -8.06 -26.03
CA MET A 357 -5.18 -7.75 -24.72
C MET A 357 -6.29 -7.88 -23.67
N VAL A 358 -6.00 -8.51 -22.53
CA VAL A 358 -6.96 -8.79 -21.46
C VAL A 358 -6.54 -8.04 -20.20
N TRP A 359 -7.35 -7.08 -19.77
CA TRP A 359 -7.15 -6.32 -18.53
C TRP A 359 -8.31 -6.58 -17.55
N SER A 360 -8.13 -7.29 -16.45
CA SER A 360 -6.95 -8.05 -16.05
C SER A 360 -7.37 -9.41 -15.49
N ILE A 361 -6.51 -10.42 -15.62
CA ILE A 361 -6.92 -11.83 -15.45
C ILE A 361 -7.29 -12.20 -14.01
N GLU A 362 -6.82 -11.43 -13.03
CA GLU A 362 -7.16 -11.62 -11.63
C GLU A 362 -8.55 -11.10 -11.25
N SER A 363 -9.22 -10.41 -12.18
CA SER A 363 -10.61 -9.99 -12.05
C SER A 363 -11.60 -11.01 -12.64
N ASP A 364 -11.10 -12.06 -13.29
CA ASP A 364 -11.89 -13.18 -13.82
C ASP A 364 -12.32 -14.16 -12.71
N ASP A 365 -13.26 -15.04 -13.01
CA ASP A 365 -13.61 -16.15 -12.10
C ASP A 365 -12.60 -17.30 -12.22
N ALA A 366 -11.42 -17.10 -11.63
CA ALA A 366 -10.31 -18.05 -11.67
C ALA A 366 -10.65 -19.44 -11.07
N LYS A 367 -11.62 -19.51 -10.17
CA LYS A 367 -11.96 -20.74 -9.42
C LYS A 367 -13.24 -21.40 -9.92
N GLY A 368 -13.91 -20.80 -10.91
CA GLY A 368 -15.18 -21.28 -11.47
C GLY A 368 -16.33 -21.27 -10.46
N VAL A 369 -16.32 -20.34 -9.50
CA VAL A 369 -17.35 -20.26 -8.45
C VAL A 369 -18.72 -19.89 -9.01
N CYS A 370 -18.77 -19.19 -10.14
CA CYS A 370 -19.99 -18.79 -10.84
C CYS A 370 -20.60 -19.96 -11.65
N GLY A 371 -19.83 -21.01 -11.94
CA GLY A 371 -20.30 -22.20 -12.67
C GLY A 371 -20.16 -22.10 -14.19
N GLU A 372 -19.40 -21.12 -14.68
CA GLU A 372 -19.08 -20.92 -16.11
C GLU A 372 -17.73 -21.57 -16.51
N GLY A 373 -17.12 -22.33 -15.58
CA GLY A 373 -15.75 -22.82 -15.69
C GLY A 373 -14.74 -21.83 -15.08
N ALA A 374 -13.47 -22.24 -14.98
CA ALA A 374 -12.40 -21.37 -14.52
C ALA A 374 -11.97 -20.40 -15.63
N HIS A 375 -11.74 -19.13 -15.27
CA HIS A 375 -11.35 -18.04 -16.15
C HIS A 375 -12.29 -17.88 -17.37
N PRO A 376 -13.62 -17.79 -17.19
CA PRO A 376 -14.59 -17.84 -18.30
C PRO A 376 -14.36 -16.76 -19.37
N ILE A 377 -13.92 -15.57 -18.98
CA ILE A 377 -13.64 -14.48 -19.93
C ILE A 377 -12.33 -14.75 -20.67
N THR A 378 -11.25 -15.00 -19.94
CA THR A 378 -9.91 -15.22 -20.51
C THR A 378 -9.86 -16.48 -21.37
N ALA A 379 -10.50 -17.57 -20.93
CA ALA A 379 -10.63 -18.81 -21.69
C ALA A 379 -11.47 -18.63 -22.95
N THR A 380 -12.49 -17.76 -22.91
CA THR A 380 -13.24 -17.40 -24.12
C THR A 380 -12.36 -16.64 -25.11
N VAL A 381 -11.56 -15.66 -24.66
CA VAL A 381 -10.59 -15.00 -25.54
C VAL A 381 -9.69 -16.03 -26.22
N TYR A 382 -9.04 -16.90 -25.44
CA TYR A 382 -8.11 -17.90 -25.96
C TYR A 382 -8.78 -18.86 -26.97
N ARG A 383 -9.95 -19.41 -26.59
CA ARG A 383 -10.73 -20.31 -27.45
C ARG A 383 -11.12 -19.66 -28.77
N GLU A 384 -11.60 -18.42 -28.72
CA GLU A 384 -12.07 -17.73 -29.92
C GLU A 384 -10.92 -17.31 -30.83
N VAL A 385 -9.72 -17.02 -30.28
CA VAL A 385 -8.51 -16.74 -31.05
C VAL A 385 -8.01 -18.01 -31.77
N PHE A 386 -7.77 -19.11 -31.04
CA PHE A 386 -7.09 -20.31 -31.59
C PHE A 386 -8.02 -21.45 -32.05
N GLY A 387 -9.32 -21.37 -31.74
CA GLY A 387 -10.28 -22.46 -31.96
C GLY A 387 -10.20 -23.56 -30.89
N SER A 388 -11.17 -24.48 -30.90
CA SER A 388 -11.34 -25.54 -29.88
C SER A 388 -10.21 -26.59 -29.81
N GLY A 389 -9.12 -26.44 -30.58
CA GLY A 389 -8.02 -27.41 -30.67
C GLY A 389 -6.77 -27.08 -29.83
N GLY A 390 -6.72 -25.95 -29.11
CA GLY A 390 -5.52 -25.47 -28.41
C GLY A 390 -5.39 -25.86 -26.93
N ALA A 391 -6.49 -26.27 -26.28
CA ALA A 391 -6.46 -26.76 -24.90
C ALA A 391 -6.65 -28.28 -24.92
N GLY A 392 -5.67 -29.02 -24.39
CA GLY A 392 -5.73 -30.48 -24.26
C GLY A 392 -7.03 -30.91 -23.59
N THR A 393 -7.98 -31.34 -24.42
CA THR A 393 -9.26 -31.84 -23.97
C THR A 393 -9.02 -33.26 -23.46
N THR A 394 -8.96 -33.45 -22.14
CA THR A 394 -9.18 -34.78 -21.59
C THR A 394 -10.68 -35.03 -21.68
N THR A 395 -11.13 -35.46 -22.86
CA THR A 395 -12.47 -35.96 -23.06
C THR A 395 -12.58 -37.29 -22.32
N THR A 396 -13.09 -37.29 -21.09
CA THR A 396 -13.57 -38.53 -20.46
C THR A 396 -14.84 -38.94 -21.20
N THR A 397 -14.66 -39.64 -22.31
CA THR A 397 -15.74 -40.34 -23.00
C THR A 397 -16.30 -41.36 -22.02
N THR A 398 -17.50 -41.10 -21.52
CA THR A 398 -18.26 -42.10 -20.76
C THR A 398 -18.68 -43.19 -21.74
N ALA A 399 -17.83 -44.21 -21.90
CA ALA A 399 -18.20 -45.44 -22.57
C ALA A 399 -19.26 -46.15 -21.71
N ARG A 400 -20.52 -46.06 -22.15
CA ARG A 400 -21.63 -46.87 -21.65
C ARG A 400 -21.35 -48.35 -21.95
N PRO A 401 -21.36 -49.24 -20.95
CA PRO A 401 -21.51 -50.67 -21.20
C PRO A 401 -22.95 -50.94 -21.67
N ALA A 402 -23.09 -51.64 -22.77
CA ALA A 402 -24.34 -52.27 -23.16
C ALA A 402 -24.69 -53.36 -22.14
N THR A 403 -25.93 -53.40 -21.64
CA THR A 403 -26.70 -54.66 -21.44
C THR A 403 -28.19 -54.34 -21.24
N THR A 404 -28.98 -54.86 -22.16
CA THR A 404 -30.32 -55.48 -22.07
C THR A 404 -31.35 -55.06 -21.01
N THR A 405 -32.48 -54.64 -21.55
CA THR A 405 -33.87 -54.63 -21.08
C THR A 405 -34.25 -55.63 -19.98
N THR A 406 -34.82 -55.18 -18.85
CA THR A 406 -36.13 -55.65 -18.36
C THR A 406 -36.71 -54.73 -17.28
N THR A 407 -38.02 -54.56 -17.33
CA THR A 407 -38.87 -53.62 -16.57
C THR A 407 -39.30 -54.19 -15.22
N ALA A 408 -39.44 -53.34 -14.17
CA ALA A 408 -40.67 -53.12 -13.37
C ALA A 408 -40.46 -52.83 -11.85
N ARG A 409 -41.04 -51.69 -11.44
CA ARG A 409 -41.67 -51.24 -10.17
C ARG A 409 -40.95 -51.23 -8.79
N PRO A 410 -41.40 -50.32 -7.89
CA PRO A 410 -40.65 -49.84 -6.71
C PRO A 410 -41.17 -50.37 -5.36
N ALA A 411 -40.33 -50.32 -4.33
CA ALA A 411 -40.74 -50.19 -2.93
C ALA A 411 -39.57 -49.79 -1.99
N THR A 412 -39.78 -48.69 -1.27
CA THR A 412 -39.49 -48.39 0.14
C THR A 412 -38.66 -49.40 0.97
N THR A 413 -37.71 -48.92 1.79
CA THR A 413 -37.80 -48.85 3.28
C THR A 413 -36.41 -48.62 3.92
N THR A 414 -36.39 -47.70 4.88
CA THR A 414 -35.32 -47.33 5.81
C THR A 414 -35.07 -48.41 6.87
N THR A 415 -33.82 -48.83 7.12
CA THR A 415 -33.29 -49.13 8.47
C THR A 415 -31.75 -49.23 8.46
N ALA A 416 -31.10 -48.55 9.42
CA ALA A 416 -29.66 -48.64 9.76
C ALA A 416 -29.37 -49.86 10.68
N PRO A 417 -28.21 -49.97 11.37
CA PRO A 417 -26.78 -49.91 11.01
C PRO A 417 -26.09 -51.27 11.32
N ILE A 418 -24.79 -51.44 11.03
CA ILE A 418 -23.81 -52.17 11.87
C ILE A 418 -22.38 -51.92 11.37
N ARG A 419 -21.52 -51.67 12.35
CA ARG A 419 -20.06 -51.48 12.33
C ARG A 419 -19.36 -52.84 12.26
N GLN A 420 -18.36 -52.99 11.39
CA GLN A 420 -17.24 -53.88 11.69
C GLN A 420 -15.93 -53.43 11.03
N THR A 421 -14.90 -53.52 11.85
CA THR A 421 -13.51 -53.07 11.75
C THR A 421 -12.71 -53.98 10.82
N THR A 422 -11.79 -53.43 10.02
CA THR A 422 -10.57 -54.17 9.65
C THR A 422 -9.40 -53.21 9.46
N THR A 423 -8.32 -53.58 10.13
CA THR A 423 -7.04 -52.90 10.31
C THR A 423 -6.11 -53.23 9.13
N THR A 424 -5.42 -52.23 8.55
CA THR A 424 -4.17 -52.46 7.79
C THR A 424 -3.21 -51.29 7.99
N VAL A 425 -2.29 -51.53 8.93
CA VAL A 425 -0.86 -51.14 9.01
C VAL A 425 -0.40 -49.96 8.14
N ARG A 426 -0.15 -48.83 8.80
CA ARG A 426 0.69 -47.72 8.33
C ARG A 426 2.16 -48.10 8.51
N PRO A 427 3.03 -48.05 7.49
CA PRO A 427 4.46 -48.18 7.71
C PRO A 427 4.95 -47.01 8.57
N ALA A 428 5.60 -47.34 9.67
CA ALA A 428 6.34 -46.39 10.48
C ALA A 428 7.49 -45.82 9.64
N ILE A 429 7.46 -44.52 9.39
CA ILE A 429 8.67 -43.79 8.99
C ILE A 429 9.40 -43.47 10.28
N THR A 430 10.43 -44.25 10.53
CA THR A 430 11.46 -44.03 11.53
C THR A 430 12.04 -42.63 11.36
N THR A 431 12.03 -41.87 12.44
CA THR A 431 12.81 -40.65 12.60
C THR A 431 14.28 -40.96 12.32
N THR A 432 14.77 -40.51 11.18
CA THR A 432 16.21 -40.41 10.92
C THR A 432 16.50 -38.95 10.57
N THR A 433 17.19 -38.29 11.48
CA THR A 433 17.80 -36.98 11.34
C THR A 433 18.70 -36.98 10.10
N ALA A 434 18.28 -36.31 9.03
CA ALA A 434 19.12 -35.99 7.88
C ALA A 434 18.93 -34.50 7.58
N GLY A 435 20.01 -33.74 7.78
CA GLY A 435 20.01 -32.28 7.79
C GLY A 435 19.53 -31.67 6.49
N THR A 436 18.73 -30.61 6.61
CA THR A 436 18.49 -29.64 5.55
C THR A 436 19.83 -29.11 5.08
N THR A 437 20.23 -29.55 3.89
CA THR A 437 21.49 -29.12 3.29
C THR A 437 21.28 -27.68 2.84
N LEU A 438 21.95 -26.74 3.52
CA LEU A 438 21.98 -25.32 3.14
C LEU A 438 22.37 -25.23 1.65
N VAL A 439 21.71 -24.42 0.83
CA VAL A 439 21.98 -24.31 -0.62
C VAL A 439 22.40 -22.88 -0.95
N CYS A 440 23.45 -22.72 -1.74
CA CYS A 440 24.03 -21.43 -2.09
C CYS A 440 23.12 -20.63 -3.04
N PRO A 441 22.59 -19.46 -2.63
CA PRO A 441 21.68 -18.67 -3.45
C PRO A 441 22.39 -17.86 -4.55
N ALA A 442 23.71 -17.65 -4.44
CA ALA A 442 24.55 -16.96 -5.41
C ALA A 442 26.04 -17.36 -5.26
N SER A 443 26.89 -16.95 -6.21
CA SER A 443 28.36 -17.02 -6.07
C SER A 443 28.81 -16.03 -5.00
N GLY A 444 29.64 -16.45 -4.05
CA GLY A 444 30.16 -15.54 -3.02
C GLY A 444 30.26 -16.21 -1.66
N PHE A 445 30.17 -15.46 -0.57
CA PHE A 445 30.20 -16.01 0.78
C PHE A 445 28.79 -16.04 1.38
N LEU A 446 28.38 -17.19 1.92
CA LEU A 446 27.08 -17.38 2.55
C LEU A 446 27.27 -17.55 4.06
N ARG A 447 26.72 -16.64 4.87
CA ARG A 447 26.80 -16.76 6.34
C ARG A 447 26.07 -18.01 6.82
N ASP A 448 26.66 -18.73 7.78
CA ASP A 448 25.95 -19.81 8.45
C ASP A 448 24.72 -19.25 9.21
N PRO A 449 23.52 -19.77 8.99
CA PRO A 449 22.29 -19.24 9.57
C PRO A 449 22.17 -19.50 11.09
N THR A 450 23.01 -20.39 11.62
CA THR A 450 23.00 -20.79 13.04
C THR A 450 24.25 -20.33 13.79
N ASN A 451 25.30 -19.91 13.09
CA ASN A 451 26.54 -19.43 13.70
C ASN A 451 27.15 -18.24 12.95
N CYS A 452 26.99 -17.04 13.52
CA CYS A 452 27.45 -15.78 12.92
C CYS A 452 28.98 -15.66 12.74
N ALA A 453 29.78 -16.50 13.40
CA ALA A 453 31.24 -16.55 13.21
C ALA A 453 31.65 -17.47 12.05
N GLN A 454 30.69 -18.07 11.35
CA GLN A 454 30.92 -19.04 10.29
C GLN A 454 30.22 -18.62 9.00
N PHE A 455 30.81 -19.01 7.87
CA PHE A 455 30.30 -18.72 6.54
C PHE A 455 30.87 -19.73 5.54
N TYR A 456 30.27 -19.84 4.37
CA TYR A 456 30.63 -20.81 3.35
C TYR A 456 31.06 -20.10 2.08
N GLN A 457 32.11 -20.59 1.43
CA GLN A 457 32.41 -20.15 0.07
C GLN A 457 31.51 -20.88 -0.93
N CYS A 458 30.61 -20.13 -1.55
CA CYS A 458 29.43 -20.60 -2.23
C CYS A 458 29.52 -20.44 -3.75
N TYR A 459 28.94 -21.43 -4.43
CA TYR A 459 28.75 -21.47 -5.88
C TYR A 459 27.25 -21.66 -6.15
N PRO A 460 26.62 -20.88 -7.05
CA PRO A 460 25.17 -20.76 -7.16
C PRO A 460 24.50 -22.09 -7.46
N GLY A 461 23.40 -22.38 -6.77
CA GLY A 461 22.55 -23.54 -7.03
C GLY A 461 23.11 -24.88 -6.51
N LEU A 462 24.25 -24.87 -5.82
CA LEU A 462 24.82 -26.08 -5.22
C LEU A 462 24.52 -26.19 -3.72
N PRO A 463 24.26 -27.41 -3.22
CA PRO A 463 24.22 -27.68 -1.78
C PRO A 463 25.58 -27.38 -1.16
N VAL A 464 25.55 -26.65 -0.06
CA VAL A 464 26.71 -26.22 0.71
C VAL A 464 27.37 -27.46 1.31
N LYS A 465 28.64 -27.68 0.98
CA LYS A 465 29.42 -28.80 1.52
C LYS A 465 30.09 -28.39 2.82
N SER A 466 30.19 -29.30 3.78
CA SER A 466 30.92 -29.08 5.04
C SER A 466 32.39 -28.70 4.81
N SER A 467 32.98 -29.12 3.69
CA SER A 467 34.33 -28.73 3.25
C SER A 467 34.47 -27.26 2.82
N TRP A 468 33.36 -26.53 2.63
CA TRP A 468 33.35 -25.11 2.25
C TRP A 468 33.16 -24.16 3.43
N LEU A 469 33.02 -24.72 4.64
CA LEU A 469 32.86 -23.97 5.88
C LEU A 469 34.15 -23.23 6.23
N LEU A 470 34.05 -21.92 6.29
CA LEU A 470 35.05 -20.97 6.73
C LEU A 470 34.63 -20.37 8.07
N LYS A 471 35.62 -20.05 8.91
CA LYS A 471 35.40 -19.43 10.21
C LYS A 471 36.10 -18.09 10.24
N CYS A 472 35.41 -17.10 10.79
CA CYS A 472 36.03 -15.83 11.10
C CYS A 472 37.13 -16.01 12.17
N PRO A 473 38.19 -15.18 12.14
CA PRO A 473 39.16 -15.12 13.22
C PRO A 473 38.48 -14.88 14.57
N PRO A 474 39.10 -15.27 15.69
CA PRO A 474 38.53 -15.06 17.02
C PRO A 474 38.08 -13.61 17.24
N ASN A 475 36.88 -13.43 17.79
CA ASN A 475 36.22 -12.15 18.06
C ASN A 475 35.71 -11.36 16.84
N LEU A 476 35.61 -11.96 15.65
CA LEU A 476 34.99 -11.37 14.46
C LEU A 476 33.78 -12.18 13.98
N LEU A 477 32.77 -11.52 13.40
CA LEU A 477 31.56 -12.11 12.85
C LEU A 477 31.43 -11.82 11.36
N PHE A 478 30.88 -12.75 10.58
CA PHE A 478 30.78 -12.59 9.14
C PHE A 478 29.66 -11.59 8.79
N SER A 479 30.03 -10.45 8.20
CA SER A 479 29.11 -9.42 7.73
C SER A 479 28.64 -9.78 6.32
N THR A 480 27.34 -10.08 6.17
CA THR A 480 26.72 -10.31 4.85
C THR A 480 26.67 -9.05 3.99
N LYS A 481 26.74 -7.87 4.61
CA LYS A 481 26.75 -6.57 3.91
C LYS A 481 28.13 -6.22 3.35
N ALA A 482 29.19 -6.51 4.11
CA ALA A 482 30.56 -6.20 3.70
C ALA A 482 31.28 -7.40 3.06
N ASN A 483 30.70 -8.61 3.11
CA ASN A 483 31.31 -9.87 2.69
C ASN A 483 32.68 -10.17 3.33
N VAL A 484 32.87 -9.69 4.56
CA VAL A 484 34.10 -9.86 5.35
C VAL A 484 33.77 -10.10 6.82
N CYS A 485 34.71 -10.65 7.58
CA CYS A 485 34.58 -10.76 9.03
C CYS A 485 34.80 -9.39 9.67
N THR A 486 33.77 -8.84 10.30
CA THR A 486 33.80 -7.53 10.97
C THR A 486 33.36 -7.66 12.44
N ILE A 487 33.46 -6.55 13.17
CA ILE A 487 33.18 -6.48 14.61
C ILE A 487 31.69 -6.12 14.87
N THR A 488 30.85 -5.86 13.85
CA THR A 488 29.50 -5.28 14.03
C THR A 488 28.34 -6.06 13.35
N PRO A 489 27.21 -6.33 14.04
CA PRO A 489 26.18 -7.30 13.62
C PRO A 489 24.99 -6.63 12.89
N SER A 490 24.42 -7.30 11.88
CA SER A 490 23.12 -6.94 11.28
C SER A 490 22.23 -8.18 11.15
N CYS A 491 21.49 -8.46 12.21
CA CYS A 491 20.27 -9.27 12.22
C CYS A 491 19.20 -8.39 12.87
N ILE A 492 18.06 -8.13 12.21
CA ILE A 492 16.96 -7.31 12.75
C ILE A 492 16.35 -8.06 13.94
N ASN A 493 16.75 -7.70 15.16
CA ASN A 493 16.25 -8.28 16.42
C ASN A 493 16.08 -7.23 17.53
N THR A 494 16.27 -5.95 17.21
CA THR A 494 16.30 -4.87 18.20
C THR A 494 14.90 -4.55 18.71
N VAL A 495 14.72 -4.67 20.02
CA VAL A 495 13.52 -4.26 20.76
C VAL A 495 13.96 -3.32 21.88
N PHE A 496 13.54 -2.06 21.79
CA PHE A 496 13.68 -1.06 22.84
C PHE A 496 12.43 -1.08 23.72
N CYS A 497 12.62 -1.12 25.03
CA CYS A 497 11.54 -1.07 26.01
C CYS A 497 11.73 0.16 26.89
N TYR A 498 10.88 1.17 26.74
CA TYR A 498 10.96 2.41 27.51
C TYR A 498 10.09 2.30 28.76
N PHE A 499 10.69 2.58 29.92
CA PHE A 499 10.02 2.61 31.21
C PHE A 499 10.14 4.00 31.84
N ASN A 500 9.07 4.50 32.43
CA ASN A 500 9.08 5.74 33.21
C ASN A 500 9.12 5.45 34.71
N ASN A 501 9.84 6.29 35.45
CA ASN A 501 10.00 6.13 36.90
C ASN A 501 8.73 6.50 37.70
N ASP A 502 7.80 7.24 37.09
CA ASP A 502 6.57 7.74 37.71
C ASP A 502 5.52 6.64 38.02
N ALA A 503 5.57 5.51 37.31
CA ALA A 503 4.66 4.39 37.56
C ALA A 503 4.80 3.77 38.96
N THR A 504 5.88 4.05 39.67
CA THR A 504 6.08 3.68 41.07
C THR A 504 5.06 4.34 42.01
N PHE A 505 4.47 5.48 41.60
CA PHE A 505 3.51 6.24 42.42
C PHE A 505 2.05 5.90 42.17
N ARG A 506 1.76 5.04 41.17
CA ARG A 506 0.39 4.63 40.88
C ARG A 506 -0.15 3.79 42.03
N VAL A 507 -1.46 3.85 42.23
CA VAL A 507 -2.14 3.12 43.30
C VAL A 507 -2.49 1.69 42.88
N GLY A 508 -2.56 0.77 43.84
CA GLY A 508 -3.09 -0.58 43.64
C GLY A 508 -2.33 -1.39 42.58
N ASN A 509 -3.06 -2.03 41.66
CA ASN A 509 -2.47 -2.90 40.64
C ASN A 509 -1.69 -2.15 39.56
N GLY A 510 -1.77 -0.82 39.50
CA GLY A 510 -1.02 -0.02 38.53
C GLY A 510 0.40 0.32 38.95
N THR A 511 0.82 0.01 40.19
CA THR A 511 2.20 0.25 40.65
C THR A 511 3.16 -0.65 39.88
N VAL A 512 4.10 -0.07 39.13
CA VAL A 512 5.17 -0.81 38.43
C VAL A 512 6.51 -0.24 38.86
N THR A 513 7.46 -1.12 39.19
CA THR A 513 8.78 -0.77 39.68
C THR A 513 9.86 -1.40 38.79
N VAL A 514 11.12 -1.03 39.04
CA VAL A 514 12.28 -1.63 38.35
C VAL A 514 12.30 -3.16 38.46
N ASP A 515 11.84 -3.73 39.57
CA ASP A 515 11.83 -5.19 39.78
C ASP A 515 10.85 -5.94 38.86
N ASP A 516 9.88 -5.24 38.30
CA ASP A 516 8.90 -5.83 37.39
C ASP A 516 9.40 -5.89 35.94
N ILE A 517 10.46 -5.14 35.59
CA ILE A 517 11.05 -5.15 34.25
C ILE A 517 11.51 -6.57 33.92
N ASN A 518 11.13 -7.06 32.74
CA ASN A 518 11.61 -8.32 32.20
C ASN A 518 12.62 -8.07 31.05
N PRO A 519 13.93 -8.03 31.31
CA PRO A 519 14.93 -7.73 30.29
C PRO A 519 14.97 -8.77 29.17
N ALA A 520 14.54 -10.02 29.41
CA ALA A 520 14.56 -11.09 28.41
C ALA A 520 13.61 -10.82 27.22
N LEU A 521 12.64 -9.91 27.37
CA LEU A 521 11.74 -9.45 26.31
C LEU A 521 12.29 -8.24 25.54
N CYS A 522 13.43 -7.69 25.96
CA CYS A 522 14.07 -6.51 25.38
C CYS A 522 15.45 -6.84 24.83
N THR A 523 15.96 -5.98 23.96
CA THR A 523 17.40 -5.91 23.64
C THR A 523 18.03 -4.67 24.26
N HIS A 524 17.22 -3.62 24.43
CA HIS A 524 17.57 -2.37 25.05
C HIS A 524 16.44 -2.02 26.03
N VAL A 525 16.80 -1.74 27.27
CA VAL A 525 15.91 -1.17 28.28
C VAL A 525 16.28 0.29 28.40
N VAL A 526 15.31 1.19 28.18
CA VAL A 526 15.49 2.63 28.37
C VAL A 526 14.69 3.04 29.60
N TYR A 527 15.37 3.57 30.61
CA TYR A 527 14.73 4.04 31.83
C TYR A 527 14.74 5.57 31.88
N ASN A 528 13.58 6.19 31.73
CA ASN A 528 13.41 7.64 31.69
C ASN A 528 13.41 8.19 33.13
N ALA A 529 14.50 8.85 33.51
CA ALA A 529 14.71 9.29 34.89
C ALA A 529 15.42 10.63 35.02
N ILE A 530 15.98 11.18 33.93
CA ILE A 530 16.79 12.40 33.99
C ILE A 530 16.37 13.44 32.94
N THR A 531 16.72 14.69 33.19
CA THR A 531 16.69 15.78 32.23
C THR A 531 17.90 16.71 32.45
N LEU A 532 18.02 17.76 31.65
CA LEU A 532 19.05 18.79 31.79
C LEU A 532 18.44 20.06 32.38
N THR A 533 19.20 20.74 33.23
CA THR A 533 18.90 22.09 33.67
C THR A 533 19.31 23.11 32.61
N SER A 534 18.92 24.38 32.79
CA SER A 534 19.33 25.48 31.91
C SER A 534 20.84 25.77 31.92
N THR A 535 21.59 25.20 32.86
CA THR A 535 23.05 25.31 32.95
C THR A 535 23.78 24.09 32.41
N GLY A 536 23.07 23.10 31.84
CA GLY A 536 23.69 21.89 31.33
C GLY A 536 24.09 20.89 32.42
N THR A 537 23.47 20.91 33.58
CA THR A 537 23.67 19.87 34.60
C THR A 537 22.51 18.87 34.58
N ILE A 538 22.77 17.62 34.98
CA ILE A 538 21.70 16.63 35.14
C ILE A 538 20.77 17.02 36.29
N GLN A 539 19.48 16.86 36.03
CA GLN A 539 18.41 16.91 37.00
C GLN A 539 17.69 15.56 36.98
N LEU A 540 17.55 14.94 38.15
CA LEU A 540 16.72 13.75 38.31
C LEU A 540 15.24 14.16 38.27
N LEU A 541 14.44 13.39 37.54
CA LEU A 541 12.99 13.57 37.50
C LEU A 541 12.38 13.23 38.87
N ASP A 542 12.90 12.20 39.53
CA ASP A 542 12.57 11.87 40.92
C ASP A 542 13.74 11.21 41.66
N SER A 543 14.38 11.97 42.55
CA SER A 543 15.49 11.48 43.36
C SER A 543 15.07 10.46 44.42
N TYR A 544 13.81 10.48 44.87
CA TYR A 544 13.34 9.55 45.88
C TYR A 544 13.24 8.13 45.31
N THR A 545 12.57 7.96 44.16
CA THR A 545 12.44 6.64 43.51
C THR A 545 13.79 6.09 43.08
N ASP A 546 14.61 6.92 42.45
CA ASP A 546 15.80 6.43 41.75
C ASP A 546 17.03 6.31 42.66
N VAL A 547 17.18 7.19 43.65
CA VAL A 547 18.32 7.19 44.58
C VAL A 547 17.92 6.70 45.96
N THR A 548 16.99 7.38 46.65
CA THR A 548 16.65 7.06 48.05
C THR A 548 16.07 5.65 48.18
N ASN A 549 15.18 5.27 47.28
CA ASN A 549 14.57 3.95 47.25
C ASN A 549 15.40 2.94 46.43
N GLY A 550 16.55 3.32 45.88
CA GLY A 550 17.48 2.41 45.20
C GLY A 550 17.08 1.95 43.80
N GLY A 551 16.25 2.70 43.07
CA GLY A 551 15.85 2.39 41.70
C GLY A 551 17.04 2.17 40.75
N PHE A 552 18.01 3.08 40.74
CA PHE A 552 19.23 2.94 39.92
C PHE A 552 20.09 1.74 40.34
N ALA A 553 20.21 1.47 41.64
CA ALA A 553 20.94 0.31 42.13
C ALA A 553 20.31 -1.01 41.66
N ARG A 554 18.98 -1.12 41.69
CA ARG A 554 18.24 -2.29 41.18
C ARG A 554 18.35 -2.43 39.67
N LEU A 555 18.32 -1.31 38.92
CA LEU A 555 18.45 -1.32 37.47
C LEU A 555 19.85 -1.81 37.05
N LEU A 556 20.90 -1.35 37.73
CA LEU A 556 22.27 -1.84 37.52
C LEU A 556 22.42 -3.31 37.93
N ALA A 557 21.72 -3.77 38.97
CA ALA A 557 21.70 -5.18 39.34
C ALA A 557 20.96 -6.06 38.30
N LEU A 558 19.93 -5.54 37.62
CA LEU A 558 19.31 -6.22 36.46
C LEU A 558 20.28 -6.30 35.28
N ARG A 559 20.96 -5.20 34.97
CA ARG A 559 22.02 -5.17 33.94
C ARG A 559 23.09 -6.23 34.17
N GLN A 560 23.58 -6.37 35.39
CA GLN A 560 24.58 -7.39 35.73
C GLN A 560 24.06 -8.83 35.52
N ARG A 561 22.76 -9.07 35.75
CA ARG A 561 22.12 -10.38 35.54
C ARG A 561 21.79 -10.67 34.08
N HIS A 562 21.66 -9.64 33.25
CA HIS A 562 21.29 -9.74 31.83
C HIS A 562 22.31 -9.05 30.92
N PRO A 563 23.55 -9.55 30.84
CA PRO A 563 24.64 -8.89 30.11
C PRO A 563 24.43 -8.78 28.59
N ALA A 564 23.44 -9.51 28.04
CA ALA A 564 23.07 -9.45 26.62
C ALA A 564 22.08 -8.31 26.30
N VAL A 565 21.58 -7.59 27.31
CA VAL A 565 20.62 -6.50 27.18
C VAL A 565 21.32 -5.20 27.54
N ALA A 566 21.21 -4.19 26.68
CA ALA A 566 21.76 -2.87 26.95
C ALA A 566 20.80 -2.05 27.83
N PHE A 567 21.30 -1.42 28.90
CA PHE A 567 20.50 -0.56 29.77
C PHE A 567 20.91 0.89 29.55
N LEU A 568 20.02 1.66 28.92
CA LEU A 568 20.20 3.07 28.61
C LEU A 568 19.40 3.92 29.61
N ILE A 569 19.92 5.11 29.91
CA ILE A 569 19.17 6.14 30.64
C ILE A 569 18.49 7.08 29.64
N GLY A 570 17.22 7.34 29.84
CA GLY A 570 16.46 8.32 29.06
C GLY A 570 16.63 9.72 29.63
N CYS A 571 16.98 10.68 28.77
CA CYS A 571 17.19 12.08 29.10
C CYS A 571 16.26 12.99 28.29
N GLY A 572 15.37 13.70 28.97
CA GLY A 572 14.46 14.67 28.37
C GLY A 572 13.00 14.22 28.36
N GLY A 573 12.29 14.47 27.25
CA GLY A 573 10.88 14.12 27.07
C GLY A 573 9.90 15.27 27.28
N ALA A 574 8.61 14.95 27.41
CA ALA A 574 7.51 15.92 27.47
C ALA A 574 7.62 16.91 28.65
N GLU A 575 8.25 16.48 29.74
CA GLU A 575 8.50 17.29 30.93
C GLU A 575 9.63 18.32 30.76
N THR A 576 10.36 18.24 29.64
CA THR A 576 11.52 19.10 29.39
C THR A 576 11.15 20.25 28.46
N SER A 577 11.40 21.48 28.91
CA SER A 577 11.09 22.68 28.14
C SER A 577 11.98 22.80 26.89
N SER A 578 11.37 22.75 25.69
CA SER A 578 12.08 22.97 24.43
C SER A 578 12.75 24.35 24.38
N LYS A 579 12.11 25.39 24.92
CA LYS A 579 12.71 26.74 25.04
C LYS A 579 13.99 26.75 25.88
N MET A 580 14.01 25.98 26.97
CA MET A 580 15.20 25.86 27.82
C MET A 580 16.31 25.11 27.10
N LEU A 581 15.99 23.98 26.44
CA LEU A 581 16.96 23.23 25.64
C LEU A 581 17.50 24.06 24.47
N SER A 582 16.67 24.83 23.76
CA SER A 582 17.13 25.73 22.70
C SER A 582 18.17 26.74 23.21
N LYS A 583 17.93 27.35 24.38
CA LYS A 583 18.89 28.27 25.00
C LYS A 583 20.18 27.58 25.42
N LEU A 584 20.11 26.37 25.96
CA LEU A 584 21.28 25.57 26.31
C LEU A 584 22.09 25.24 25.04
N MET A 585 21.41 24.78 23.98
CA MET A 585 22.04 24.32 22.75
C MET A 585 22.64 25.46 21.92
N SER A 586 22.20 26.70 22.11
CA SER A 586 22.75 27.86 21.39
C SER A 586 24.12 28.31 21.89
N THR A 587 24.59 27.82 23.04
CA THR A 587 25.86 28.25 23.64
C THR A 587 26.85 27.09 23.74
N ASP A 588 28.04 27.25 23.13
CA ASP A 588 29.08 26.22 23.11
C ASP A 588 29.49 25.75 24.51
N VAL A 589 29.62 26.68 25.47
CA VAL A 589 29.97 26.37 26.86
C VAL A 589 28.90 25.48 27.49
N LEU A 590 27.63 25.85 27.38
CA LEU A 590 26.52 25.10 27.97
C LEU A 590 26.33 23.72 27.30
N ARG A 591 26.59 23.59 26.00
CA ARG A 591 26.62 22.28 25.32
C ARG A 591 27.71 21.38 25.89
N ARG A 592 28.90 21.91 26.12
CA ARG A 592 30.02 21.14 26.71
C ARG A 592 29.76 20.78 28.16
N ASP A 593 29.15 21.67 28.94
CA ASP A 593 28.75 21.40 30.32
C ASP A 593 27.72 20.27 30.37
N ALA A 594 26.71 20.31 29.47
CA ALA A 594 25.74 19.23 29.29
C ALA A 594 26.39 17.89 28.96
N ILE A 595 27.30 17.86 27.98
CA ILE A 595 28.04 16.63 27.63
C ILE A 595 28.85 16.14 28.83
N SER A 596 29.56 17.03 29.52
CA SER A 596 30.39 16.67 30.68
C SER A 596 29.53 16.09 31.82
N SER A 597 28.37 16.69 32.09
CA SER A 597 27.43 16.19 33.10
C SER A 597 26.87 14.81 32.73
N ILE A 598 26.52 14.60 31.46
CA ILE A 598 26.04 13.30 30.96
C ILE A 598 27.14 12.24 31.10
N MET A 599 28.36 12.55 30.67
CA MET A 599 29.49 11.61 30.75
C MET A 599 29.84 11.28 32.21
N ASN A 600 29.83 12.26 33.11
CA ASN A 600 30.06 12.02 34.53
C ASN A 600 29.01 11.04 35.10
N PHE A 601 27.74 11.25 34.76
CA PHE A 601 26.67 10.39 35.22
C PHE A 601 26.79 8.96 34.69
N LEU A 602 27.13 8.78 33.40
CA LEU A 602 27.22 7.45 32.76
C LEU A 602 28.50 6.67 33.07
N LEU A 603 29.58 7.36 33.44
CA LEU A 603 30.89 6.73 33.66
C LEU A 603 31.26 6.65 35.14
N ASN A 604 30.96 7.69 35.92
CA ASN A 604 31.45 7.84 37.29
C ASN A 604 30.34 7.58 38.33
N GLU A 605 29.11 8.00 38.07
CA GLU A 605 28.00 7.82 39.02
C GLU A 605 27.29 6.48 38.81
N TYR A 606 26.80 6.22 37.59
CA TYR A 606 26.01 5.05 37.24
C TYR A 606 26.48 4.46 35.91
N THR A 607 26.92 3.21 35.93
CA THR A 607 27.57 2.54 34.78
C THR A 607 26.55 1.98 33.76
N PHE A 608 25.64 2.83 33.28
CA PHE A 608 24.69 2.48 32.22
C PHE A 608 25.40 2.31 30.86
N ASP A 609 24.78 1.57 29.95
CA ASP A 609 25.34 1.22 28.64
C ASP A 609 25.16 2.32 27.58
N GLY A 610 24.37 3.35 27.88
CA GLY A 610 24.18 4.48 26.96
C GLY A 610 23.10 5.46 27.38
N LEU A 611 22.75 6.33 26.43
CA LEU A 611 21.78 7.41 26.58
C LEU A 611 20.75 7.36 25.45
N ASP A 612 19.47 7.47 25.80
CA ASP A 612 18.44 7.92 24.86
C ASP A 612 18.17 9.40 25.10
N PHE A 613 18.34 10.25 24.09
CA PHE A 613 18.08 11.68 24.21
C PHE A 613 16.78 12.06 23.50
N ASN A 614 15.87 12.71 24.22
CA ASN A 614 14.54 13.05 23.75
C ASN A 614 14.27 14.55 23.87
N TRP A 615 14.45 15.29 22.78
CA TRP A 615 14.09 16.70 22.68
C TRP A 615 12.76 16.84 21.92
N GLN A 616 11.70 17.27 22.61
CA GLN A 616 10.37 17.51 22.04
C GLN A 616 10.00 19.01 21.96
N TYR A 617 10.27 19.74 20.89
CA TYR A 617 11.03 19.38 19.68
C TYR A 617 11.94 20.57 19.32
N PRO A 618 13.13 20.36 18.72
CA PRO A 618 13.95 21.47 18.23
C PRO A 618 13.13 22.41 17.33
N VAL A 619 13.42 23.71 17.29
CA VAL A 619 12.70 24.73 16.49
C VAL A 619 11.26 24.99 16.95
N LEU A 620 10.53 23.97 17.40
CA LEU A 620 9.12 24.06 17.79
C LEU A 620 8.98 24.18 19.31
N LYS A 621 7.75 24.47 19.78
CA LYS A 621 7.42 24.60 21.21
C LYS A 621 8.34 25.58 21.98
N GLY A 622 8.73 26.67 21.32
CA GLY A 622 9.60 27.71 21.89
C GLY A 622 11.09 27.58 21.56
N GLY A 623 11.46 26.69 20.64
CA GLY A 623 12.79 26.65 20.01
C GLY A 623 13.00 27.71 18.92
N ASN A 624 14.23 27.78 18.40
CA ASN A 624 14.65 28.70 17.35
C ASN A 624 15.06 27.94 16.07
N PRO A 625 14.98 28.52 14.86
CA PRO A 625 15.41 27.87 13.62
C PRO A 625 16.84 27.32 13.64
N GLU A 626 17.75 28.00 14.35
CA GLU A 626 19.14 27.60 14.53
C GLU A 626 19.29 26.28 15.32
N ASP A 627 18.27 25.88 16.08
CA ASP A 627 18.26 24.62 16.83
C ASP A 627 18.51 23.41 15.93
N ARG A 628 18.06 23.47 14.66
CA ARG A 628 18.31 22.42 13.68
C ARG A 628 19.80 22.14 13.52
N PHE A 629 20.64 23.19 13.49
CA PHE A 629 22.09 23.06 13.37
C PHE A 629 22.77 22.84 14.74
N ASN A 630 22.32 23.57 15.76
CA ASN A 630 22.88 23.46 17.11
C ASN A 630 22.71 22.05 17.68
N PHE A 631 21.58 21.40 17.38
CA PHE A 631 21.34 20.03 17.78
C PHE A 631 22.29 19.05 17.11
N ILE A 632 22.58 19.20 15.81
CA ILE A 632 23.59 18.37 15.12
C ILE A 632 24.97 18.55 15.74
N THR A 633 25.34 19.79 16.07
CA THR A 633 26.62 20.10 16.72
C THR A 633 26.72 19.41 18.08
N PHE A 634 25.66 19.48 18.89
CA PHE A 634 25.57 18.77 20.16
C PHE A 634 25.69 17.25 19.98
N LEU A 635 24.91 16.66 19.07
CA LEU A 635 24.90 15.22 18.82
C LEU A 635 26.26 14.69 18.35
N LYS A 636 26.95 15.43 17.48
CA LYS A 636 28.29 15.08 17.03
C LYS A 636 29.28 14.99 18.18
N GLU A 637 29.30 16.00 19.06
CA GLU A 637 30.21 16.01 20.21
C GLU A 637 29.82 14.94 21.25
N LEU A 638 28.53 14.80 21.53
CA LEU A 638 28.01 13.79 22.47
C LEU A 638 28.30 12.37 21.97
N SER A 639 28.03 12.09 20.71
CA SER A 639 28.34 10.81 20.04
C SER A 639 29.81 10.45 20.17
N ALA A 640 30.71 11.39 19.84
CA ALA A 640 32.14 11.16 19.94
C ALA A 640 32.58 10.80 21.37
N ASN A 641 32.02 11.47 22.38
CA ASN A 641 32.31 11.17 23.78
C ASN A 641 31.72 9.83 24.22
N LEU A 642 30.47 9.51 23.88
CA LEU A 642 29.85 8.25 24.26
C LEU A 642 30.53 7.05 23.60
N HIS A 643 30.73 7.10 22.28
CA HIS A 643 31.33 6.01 21.51
C HIS A 643 32.78 5.74 21.89
N MET A 644 33.54 6.76 22.31
CA MET A 644 34.90 6.59 22.85
C MET A 644 34.94 5.65 24.05
N TYR A 645 33.88 5.62 24.87
CA TYR A 645 33.75 4.75 26.03
C TYR A 645 32.82 3.56 25.78
N ASN A 646 32.52 3.23 24.52
CA ASN A 646 31.60 2.16 24.15
C ASN A 646 30.22 2.31 24.82
N ARG A 647 29.67 3.54 24.78
CA ARG A 647 28.31 3.85 25.21
C ARG A 647 27.43 4.13 23.99
N ALA A 648 26.23 3.59 23.99
CA ALA A 648 25.26 3.80 22.91
C ALA A 648 24.59 5.18 23.01
N LEU A 649 24.25 5.75 21.86
CA LEU A 649 23.43 6.95 21.74
C LEU A 649 22.22 6.67 20.85
N SER A 650 21.02 6.70 21.42
CA SER A 650 19.77 6.68 20.67
C SER A 650 19.03 8.01 20.78
N LEU A 651 18.14 8.28 19.83
CA LEU A 651 17.24 9.42 19.87
C LEU A 651 15.79 9.02 19.78
N THR A 652 14.97 9.64 20.61
CA THR A 652 13.53 9.65 20.43
C THR A 652 13.13 10.90 19.64
N VAL A 653 12.38 10.72 18.55
CA VAL A 653 12.08 11.78 17.58
C VAL A 653 10.59 11.91 17.28
N ALA A 654 10.23 13.07 16.72
CA ALA A 654 8.85 13.46 16.47
C ALA A 654 8.03 12.47 15.60
N PRO A 655 6.71 12.39 15.84
CA PRO A 655 5.79 11.51 15.15
C PRO A 655 5.65 11.86 13.66
N THR A 656 5.39 13.12 13.31
CA THR A 656 4.91 13.49 11.97
C THR A 656 5.90 14.34 11.19
N SER A 657 5.73 14.32 9.86
CA SER A 657 6.50 15.07 8.85
C SER A 657 6.63 16.56 9.15
N ASP A 658 5.54 17.23 9.52
CA ASP A 658 5.53 18.67 9.81
C ASP A 658 6.45 19.04 10.97
N TYR A 659 6.53 18.16 11.98
CA TYR A 659 7.44 18.33 13.09
C TYR A 659 8.87 18.01 12.66
N PHE A 660 9.10 16.81 12.14
CA PHE A 660 10.48 16.36 11.96
C PHE A 660 11.20 17.06 10.80
N ARG A 661 10.50 17.41 9.71
CA ARG A 661 11.10 18.09 8.55
C ARG A 661 11.57 19.50 8.90
N SER A 662 10.90 20.17 9.83
CA SER A 662 11.32 21.49 10.33
C SER A 662 12.42 21.34 11.39
N SER A 663 12.23 20.43 12.35
CA SER A 663 13.11 20.27 13.52
C SER A 663 14.46 19.58 13.26
N TYR A 664 14.57 18.70 12.25
CA TYR A 664 15.71 17.79 12.15
C TYR A 664 16.36 17.74 10.77
N ASP A 665 17.70 17.68 10.76
CA ASP A 665 18.49 17.27 9.62
C ASP A 665 18.73 15.75 9.65
N VAL A 666 17.80 15.00 9.04
CA VAL A 666 17.73 13.54 9.14
C VAL A 666 19.02 12.82 8.71
N PRO A 667 19.65 13.11 7.57
CA PRO A 667 20.91 12.48 7.18
C PRO A 667 22.04 12.74 8.18
N SER A 668 22.11 13.95 8.74
CA SER A 668 23.14 14.32 9.72
C SER A 668 22.91 13.64 11.06
N ILE A 669 21.67 13.58 11.55
CA ILE A 669 21.34 12.84 12.78
C ILE A 669 21.78 11.38 12.67
N ALA A 670 21.42 10.72 11.57
CA ALA A 670 21.70 9.31 11.37
C ALA A 670 23.21 8.96 11.36
N GLN A 671 24.09 9.93 11.15
CA GLN A 671 25.54 9.72 11.22
C GLN A 671 26.04 9.60 12.66
N TYR A 672 25.42 10.31 13.61
CA TYR A 672 25.92 10.45 14.97
C TYR A 672 25.25 9.53 15.99
N VAL A 673 24.15 8.88 15.62
CA VAL A 673 23.37 8.07 16.57
C VAL A 673 23.30 6.62 16.13
N ASP A 674 23.21 5.71 17.09
CA ASP A 674 23.10 4.27 16.85
C ASP A 674 21.70 3.91 16.38
N PHE A 675 20.68 4.48 17.03
CA PHE A 675 19.26 4.24 16.75
C PHE A 675 18.43 5.52 16.80
N ILE A 676 17.34 5.53 16.02
CA ILE A 676 16.34 6.60 15.96
C ILE A 676 14.97 5.97 16.19
N SER A 677 14.38 6.21 17.37
CA SER A 677 13.05 5.76 17.76
C SER A 677 11.99 6.77 17.34
N ILE A 678 11.22 6.44 16.30
CA ILE A 678 10.17 7.31 15.76
C ILE A 678 8.89 7.09 16.56
N GLN A 679 8.34 8.12 17.19
CA GLN A 679 7.11 8.00 17.98
C GLN A 679 5.85 7.94 17.08
N ALA A 680 5.62 6.86 16.34
CA ALA A 680 4.49 6.73 15.40
C ALA A 680 3.13 6.45 16.09
N PHE A 681 2.84 7.19 17.16
CA PHE A 681 1.62 7.15 17.96
C PHE A 681 1.31 8.56 18.51
N ASP A 682 0.24 8.70 19.32
CA ASP A 682 -0.31 10.01 19.73
C ASP A 682 -0.70 10.92 18.54
N LEU A 683 -1.14 10.32 17.44
CA LEU A 683 -1.54 11.03 16.23
C LEU A 683 -2.91 11.70 16.38
N HIS A 684 -3.82 11.03 17.10
CA HIS A 684 -5.12 11.55 17.49
C HIS A 684 -5.41 11.32 18.97
N ALA A 685 -6.03 12.31 19.60
CA ALA A 685 -6.48 12.25 20.99
C ALA A 685 -7.53 13.35 21.26
N PHE A 686 -7.71 13.74 22.53
CA PHE A 686 -8.71 14.72 22.95
C PHE A 686 -8.53 16.12 22.31
N TRP A 687 -7.33 16.49 21.87
CA TRP A 687 -7.07 17.78 21.22
C TRP A 687 -7.54 17.85 19.76
N SER A 688 -7.86 16.71 19.14
CA SER A 688 -8.27 16.66 17.74
C SER A 688 -9.68 17.21 17.50
N GLY A 689 -10.50 17.37 18.56
CA GLY A 689 -11.90 17.80 18.45
C GLY A 689 -12.85 16.77 17.81
N ARG A 690 -12.29 15.68 17.28
CA ARG A 690 -12.95 14.50 16.72
C ARG A 690 -12.21 13.24 17.13
N THR A 691 -12.90 12.12 17.18
CA THR A 691 -12.27 10.81 17.41
C THR A 691 -11.40 10.42 16.21
N GLY A 692 -10.27 9.78 16.48
CA GLY A 692 -9.30 9.30 15.51
C GLY A 692 -8.37 8.31 16.19
N HIS A 693 -7.73 7.42 15.43
CA HIS A 693 -6.84 6.42 16.03
C HIS A 693 -5.54 7.03 16.49
N GLN A 694 -5.03 6.63 17.66
CA GLN A 694 -3.77 7.21 18.15
C GLN A 694 -2.54 6.69 17.39
N ALA A 695 -2.63 5.50 16.80
CA ALA A 695 -1.50 4.84 16.14
C ALA A 695 -1.94 4.00 14.91
N PRO A 696 -2.67 4.57 13.94
CA PRO A 696 -3.11 3.85 12.75
C PRO A 696 -1.92 3.39 11.90
N MET A 697 -2.07 2.22 11.26
CA MET A 697 -1.06 1.69 10.34
C MET A 697 -1.12 2.40 8.98
N HIS A 698 -2.33 2.72 8.52
CA HIS A 698 -2.62 3.22 7.18
C HIS A 698 -3.55 4.45 7.21
N PRO A 699 -3.57 5.25 6.12
CA PRO A 699 -4.56 6.31 5.96
C PRO A 699 -5.97 5.72 5.81
N ARG A 700 -6.97 6.53 6.12
CA ARG A 700 -8.40 6.21 6.05
C ARG A 700 -8.97 6.36 4.64
N GLY A 701 -8.37 7.22 3.80
CA GLY A 701 -8.79 7.48 2.42
C GLY A 701 -9.89 8.53 2.27
N ASP A 702 -10.40 9.09 3.38
CA ASP A 702 -11.39 10.18 3.40
C ASP A 702 -10.84 11.46 4.08
N GLU A 703 -9.53 11.52 4.32
CA GLU A 703 -8.85 12.70 4.85
C GLU A 703 -8.95 13.89 3.88
N ILE A 704 -9.20 15.07 4.43
CA ILE A 704 -9.48 16.28 3.64
C ILE A 704 -8.19 17.11 3.46
N THR A 705 -7.20 16.89 4.33
CA THR A 705 -5.93 17.59 4.32
C THR A 705 -4.75 16.62 4.14
N SER A 706 -3.68 17.09 3.51
CA SER A 706 -2.42 16.34 3.43
C SER A 706 -1.84 16.03 4.80
N TYR A 707 -2.04 16.93 5.78
CA TYR A 707 -1.65 16.72 7.16
C TYR A 707 -2.33 15.49 7.77
N GLU A 708 -3.65 15.39 7.67
CA GLU A 708 -4.42 14.23 8.16
C GLU A 708 -4.01 12.94 7.44
N ALA A 709 -3.82 12.97 6.12
CA ALA A 709 -3.38 11.81 5.33
C ALA A 709 -1.97 11.29 5.73
N GLU A 710 -1.16 12.13 6.37
CA GLU A 710 0.18 11.77 6.85
C GLU A 710 0.19 11.25 8.30
N GLN A 711 -0.95 11.29 9.01
CA GLN A 711 -1.08 10.81 10.39
C GLN A 711 -1.26 9.28 10.48
N ASN A 712 -0.29 8.53 9.96
CA ASN A 712 -0.25 7.07 10.09
C ASN A 712 1.18 6.52 10.03
N THR A 713 1.35 5.30 10.52
CA THR A 713 2.65 4.61 10.63
C THR A 713 3.39 4.55 9.29
N ASP A 714 2.69 4.21 8.20
CA ASP A 714 3.32 4.03 6.90
C ASP A 714 3.84 5.36 6.32
N SER A 715 2.99 6.40 6.32
CA SER A 715 3.36 7.75 5.87
C SER A 715 4.56 8.30 6.66
N ILE A 716 4.53 8.13 7.99
CA ILE A 716 5.59 8.60 8.90
C ILE A 716 6.93 7.91 8.60
N VAL A 717 6.95 6.58 8.55
CA VAL A 717 8.17 5.82 8.29
C VAL A 717 8.71 6.12 6.88
N SER A 718 7.82 6.20 5.90
CA SER A 718 8.18 6.56 4.52
C SER A 718 8.79 7.95 4.44
N ALA A 719 8.26 8.92 5.19
CA ALA A 719 8.82 10.26 5.27
C ALA A 719 10.24 10.25 5.85
N TRP A 720 10.51 9.51 6.93
CA TRP A 720 11.86 9.40 7.50
C TRP A 720 12.85 8.73 6.53
N LEU A 721 12.44 7.65 5.87
CA LEU A 721 13.27 6.95 4.87
C LEU A 721 13.59 7.85 3.67
N THR A 722 12.59 8.54 3.12
CA THR A 722 12.77 9.45 1.98
C THR A 722 13.57 10.71 2.35
N SER A 723 13.56 11.11 3.62
CA SER A 723 14.44 12.14 4.17
C SER A 723 15.88 11.68 4.42
N GLY A 724 16.22 10.41 4.12
CA GLY A 724 17.59 9.90 4.14
C GLY A 724 17.99 9.14 5.40
N ALA A 725 17.04 8.79 6.28
CA ALA A 725 17.34 7.92 7.42
C ALA A 725 17.66 6.48 6.94
N PRO A 726 18.75 5.86 7.43
CA PRO A 726 19.02 4.45 7.17
C PRO A 726 17.98 3.58 7.87
N ALA A 727 17.26 2.75 7.10
CA ALA A 727 16.24 1.83 7.63
C ALA A 727 16.75 1.02 8.83
N ALA A 728 17.97 0.49 8.74
CA ALA A 728 18.61 -0.31 9.79
C ALA A 728 18.87 0.43 11.12
N LYS A 729 18.76 1.77 11.16
CA LYS A 729 18.86 2.57 12.39
C LYS A 729 17.50 3.07 12.88
N LEU A 730 16.45 2.94 12.08
CA LEU A 730 15.10 3.37 12.47
C LEU A 730 14.42 2.29 13.30
N LEU A 731 13.90 2.68 14.46
CA LEU A 731 13.02 1.87 15.29
C LEU A 731 11.60 2.41 15.17
N LEU A 732 10.66 1.55 14.81
CA LEU A 732 9.24 1.93 14.83
C LEU A 732 8.76 2.02 16.27
N GLY A 733 8.35 3.21 16.71
CA GLY A 733 7.74 3.42 18.01
C GLY A 733 6.29 2.99 18.04
N VAL A 734 5.93 2.19 19.03
CA VAL A 734 4.57 1.78 19.41
C VAL A 734 4.36 2.10 20.88
N THR A 735 3.12 2.12 21.37
CA THR A 735 2.83 2.53 22.75
C THR A 735 1.89 1.56 23.45
N ALA A 736 2.10 1.36 24.76
CA ALA A 736 1.14 0.68 25.62
C ALA A 736 0.13 1.66 26.28
N ASN A 737 0.15 2.93 25.88
CA ASN A 737 -0.85 3.91 26.28
C ASN A 737 -2.16 3.72 25.51
N VAL A 738 -3.24 4.12 26.15
CA VAL A 738 -4.60 4.17 25.61
C VAL A 738 -5.07 5.62 25.70
N ASN A 739 -5.30 6.26 24.57
CA ASN A 739 -5.87 7.60 24.54
C ASN A 739 -7.37 7.52 24.76
N THR A 740 -7.85 8.16 25.83
CA THR A 740 -9.27 8.22 26.19
C THR A 740 -9.87 9.57 25.79
N ILE A 741 -11.02 9.53 25.14
CA ILE A 741 -11.69 10.68 24.54
C ILE A 741 -13.13 10.70 25.02
N LYS A 742 -13.60 11.86 25.46
CA LYS A 742 -15.00 12.06 25.80
C LYS A 742 -15.77 12.45 24.55
N LEU A 743 -16.79 11.69 24.19
CA LEU A 743 -17.71 11.98 23.10
C LEU A 743 -18.64 13.14 23.48
N LEU A 744 -19.01 13.94 22.48
CA LEU A 744 -20.07 14.93 22.65
C LEU A 744 -21.45 14.26 22.77
N SER A 745 -21.62 13.10 22.13
CA SER A 745 -22.84 12.30 22.17
C SER A 745 -22.49 10.82 22.10
N ALA A 746 -23.01 10.01 23.03
CA ALA A 746 -22.83 8.55 23.01
C ALA A 746 -23.42 7.87 21.75
N ALA A 747 -24.36 8.54 21.06
CA ALA A 747 -24.95 8.04 19.83
C ALA A 747 -24.04 8.22 18.59
N ASP A 748 -23.04 9.10 18.67
CA ASP A 748 -22.02 9.32 17.65
C ASP A 748 -20.67 8.83 18.19
N ASN A 749 -20.34 7.57 17.88
CA ASN A 749 -19.23 6.84 18.52
C ASN A 749 -18.29 6.17 17.51
N GLY A 750 -18.42 6.50 16.23
CA GLY A 750 -17.50 6.08 15.18
C GLY A 750 -16.20 6.87 15.19
N VAL A 751 -15.28 6.52 14.29
CA VAL A 751 -14.10 7.33 14.01
C VAL A 751 -14.53 8.61 13.27
N GLY A 752 -14.09 9.78 13.72
CA GLY A 752 -14.53 11.10 13.23
C GLY A 752 -15.66 11.74 14.03
N ALA A 753 -16.18 11.04 15.05
CA ALA A 753 -17.23 11.53 15.94
C ALA A 753 -16.80 12.77 16.73
N ARG A 754 -17.74 13.67 17.05
CA ARG A 754 -17.43 14.92 17.78
C ARG A 754 -17.08 14.64 19.25
N THR A 755 -16.10 15.36 19.77
CA THR A 755 -15.59 15.15 21.14
C THR A 755 -15.90 16.34 22.06
N ALA A 756 -16.05 16.08 23.36
CA ALA A 756 -16.21 17.06 24.44
C ALA A 756 -14.93 17.25 25.28
N GLY A 757 -13.80 16.67 24.86
CA GLY A 757 -12.49 16.81 25.51
C GLY A 757 -11.92 15.49 26.01
N ARG A 758 -11.16 15.55 27.10
CA ARG A 758 -10.47 14.40 27.69
C ARG A 758 -11.47 13.36 28.17
N GLY A 759 -11.24 12.10 27.81
CA GLY A 759 -11.94 10.97 28.40
C GLY A 759 -11.53 10.77 29.86
N LYS A 760 -12.25 9.90 30.55
CA LYS A 760 -11.93 9.53 31.93
C LYS A 760 -10.59 8.79 31.96
N GLY A 761 -9.72 9.16 32.90
CA GLY A 761 -8.48 8.43 33.15
C GLY A 761 -8.71 7.02 33.69
N GLY A 762 -7.71 6.16 33.55
CA GLY A 762 -7.71 4.85 34.19
C GLY A 762 -7.73 4.91 35.72
N PRO A 763 -8.22 3.86 36.41
CA PRO A 763 -8.32 3.82 37.88
C PRO A 763 -6.98 3.89 38.64
N TYR A 764 -5.87 3.68 37.95
CA TYR A 764 -4.51 3.69 38.48
C TYR A 764 -3.61 4.74 37.81
N THR A 765 -3.80 5.01 36.52
CA THR A 765 -3.10 6.09 35.79
C THR A 765 -3.60 7.48 36.20
N LEU A 766 -4.88 7.58 36.61
CA LEU A 766 -5.54 8.77 37.19
C LEU A 766 -5.46 10.08 36.37
N THR A 767 -4.96 10.01 35.14
CA THR A 767 -4.78 11.16 34.26
C THR A 767 -5.89 11.18 33.22
N ASP A 768 -6.73 12.21 33.24
CA ASP A 768 -7.79 12.36 32.25
C ASP A 768 -7.21 12.43 30.82
N GLY A 769 -7.81 11.65 29.93
CA GLY A 769 -7.35 11.47 28.56
C GLY A 769 -6.39 10.29 28.36
N LEU A 770 -5.96 9.62 29.44
CA LEU A 770 -4.96 8.56 29.38
C LEU A 770 -5.35 7.35 30.26
N MET A 771 -5.11 6.17 29.71
CA MET A 771 -5.23 4.89 30.41
C MET A 771 -4.08 3.97 29.97
N SER A 772 -3.69 3.02 30.80
CA SER A 772 -2.76 1.95 30.41
C SER A 772 -3.48 0.82 29.68
N TYR A 773 -2.76 0.07 28.83
CA TYR A 773 -3.30 -1.14 28.22
C TYR A 773 -3.80 -2.14 29.27
N HIS A 774 -3.07 -2.29 30.38
CA HIS A 774 -3.49 -3.08 31.55
C HIS A 774 -4.89 -2.68 32.05
N GLU A 775 -5.11 -1.40 32.33
CA GLU A 775 -6.41 -0.92 32.83
C GLU A 775 -7.54 -1.12 31.81
N LEU A 776 -7.23 -0.92 30.52
CA LEU A 776 -8.18 -1.16 29.44
C LEU A 776 -8.57 -2.65 29.39
N CYS A 777 -7.61 -3.57 29.44
CA CYS A 777 -7.92 -4.99 29.37
C CYS A 777 -8.68 -5.49 30.62
N GLU A 778 -8.39 -4.97 31.81
CA GLU A 778 -9.21 -5.22 33.00
C GLU A 778 -10.64 -4.67 32.85
N ALA A 779 -10.78 -3.47 32.28
CA ALA A 779 -12.09 -2.86 32.04
C ALA A 779 -12.90 -3.67 31.02
N MET A 780 -12.28 -4.12 29.92
CA MET A 780 -12.92 -4.99 28.93
C MET A 780 -13.33 -6.34 29.53
N ALA A 781 -12.50 -6.92 30.41
CA ALA A 781 -12.80 -8.18 31.09
C ALA A 781 -14.03 -8.08 32.03
N LYS A 782 -14.30 -6.90 32.58
CA LYS A 782 -15.49 -6.61 33.40
C LYS A 782 -16.78 -6.45 32.56
N GLY A 783 -16.66 -6.37 31.23
CA GLY A 783 -17.78 -6.21 30.30
C GLY A 783 -18.21 -4.75 30.12
N GLY A 784 -19.09 -4.51 29.14
CA GLY A 784 -19.63 -3.17 28.84
C GLY A 784 -18.83 -2.36 27.82
N TRP A 785 -17.74 -2.92 27.27
CA TRP A 785 -16.92 -2.32 26.22
C TRP A 785 -16.93 -3.22 24.98
N VAL A 786 -17.18 -2.64 23.81
CA VAL A 786 -17.15 -3.38 22.53
C VAL A 786 -15.90 -2.96 21.76
N PRO A 787 -14.90 -3.85 21.58
CA PRO A 787 -13.76 -3.56 20.75
C PRO A 787 -14.15 -3.59 19.27
N ILE A 788 -13.80 -2.54 18.56
CA ILE A 788 -14.07 -2.34 17.14
C ILE A 788 -12.73 -2.21 16.43
N LEU A 789 -12.51 -3.10 15.45
CA LEU A 789 -11.38 -3.00 14.52
C LEU A 789 -11.79 -2.11 13.36
N ASP A 790 -11.10 -0.98 13.22
CA ASP A 790 -11.07 -0.26 11.95
C ASP A 790 -10.10 -0.97 11.01
N ARG A 791 -10.66 -1.61 9.97
CA ARG A 791 -9.91 -2.41 9.01
C ARG A 791 -9.20 -1.57 7.95
N THR A 792 -9.62 -0.32 7.77
CA THR A 792 -8.99 0.58 6.81
C THR A 792 -7.67 1.06 7.36
N GLN A 793 -7.68 1.49 8.63
CA GLN A 793 -6.49 2.02 9.30
C GLN A 793 -5.71 0.97 10.10
N MET A 794 -6.24 -0.26 10.20
CA MET A 794 -5.71 -1.38 11.00
C MET A 794 -5.44 -0.97 12.46
N ALA A 795 -6.46 -0.42 13.11
CA ALA A 795 -6.37 0.08 14.48
C ALA A 795 -7.64 -0.24 15.29
N TYR A 796 -7.48 -0.40 16.59
CA TYR A 796 -8.59 -0.69 17.49
C TYR A 796 -9.07 0.56 18.24
N TYR A 797 -10.38 0.58 18.47
CA TYR A 797 -10.99 1.43 19.47
C TYR A 797 -12.10 0.69 20.23
N VAL A 798 -12.44 1.18 21.41
CA VAL A 798 -13.58 0.71 22.22
C VAL A 798 -14.45 1.88 22.61
N THR A 799 -15.73 1.61 22.85
CA THR A 799 -16.68 2.63 23.32
C THR A 799 -17.52 2.10 24.48
N ALA A 800 -17.84 2.99 25.43
CA ALA A 800 -18.86 2.76 26.45
C ALA A 800 -19.44 4.09 26.93
N GLY A 801 -20.74 4.30 26.72
CA GLY A 801 -21.39 5.57 27.03
C GLY A 801 -20.77 6.72 26.23
N ASP A 802 -20.30 7.76 26.92
CA ASP A 802 -19.60 8.90 26.33
C ASP A 802 -18.08 8.71 26.24
N GLN A 803 -17.56 7.51 26.50
CA GLN A 803 -16.13 7.20 26.42
C GLN A 803 -15.80 6.53 25.10
N TRP A 804 -14.74 7.02 24.46
CA TRP A 804 -14.15 6.47 23.25
C TRP A 804 -12.65 6.33 23.46
N MET A 805 -12.09 5.14 23.26
CA MET A 805 -10.68 4.89 23.54
C MET A 805 -10.03 4.17 22.36
N THR A 806 -8.87 4.63 21.92
CA THR A 806 -8.09 4.02 20.84
C THR A 806 -6.81 3.43 21.41
N TYR A 807 -6.35 2.30 20.87
CA TYR A 807 -5.20 1.56 21.41
C TYR A 807 -4.59 0.60 20.38
N ASP A 808 -3.36 0.17 20.66
CA ASP A 808 -2.72 -0.94 19.95
C ASP A 808 -3.07 -2.27 20.62
N ASP A 809 -3.68 -3.18 19.85
CA ASP A 809 -4.00 -4.55 20.26
C ASP A 809 -2.81 -5.48 19.95
N PRO A 810 -2.58 -6.57 20.72
CA PRO A 810 -1.56 -7.58 20.45
C PRO A 810 -1.45 -8.01 18.98
N ARG A 811 -2.58 -8.18 18.30
CA ARG A 811 -2.62 -8.57 16.88
C ARG A 811 -2.13 -7.47 15.94
N ILE A 812 -2.45 -6.21 16.24
CA ILE A 812 -1.96 -5.05 15.47
C ILE A 812 -0.47 -4.85 15.72
N ILE A 813 -0.01 -5.06 16.95
CA ILE A 813 1.40 -5.03 17.30
C ILE A 813 2.20 -6.10 16.55
N GLU A 814 1.69 -7.32 16.43
CA GLU A 814 2.33 -8.38 15.63
C GLU A 814 2.42 -8.00 14.13
N GLN A 815 1.40 -7.30 13.60
CA GLN A 815 1.43 -6.77 12.24
C GLN A 815 2.42 -5.62 12.09
N LYS A 816 2.51 -4.70 13.05
CA LYS A 816 3.55 -3.65 13.07
C LYS A 816 4.95 -4.25 13.14
N ALA A 817 5.15 -5.32 13.92
CA ALA A 817 6.41 -6.06 13.94
C ALA A 817 6.71 -6.73 12.58
N SER A 818 5.71 -7.29 11.92
CA SER A 818 5.85 -7.83 10.56
C SER A 818 6.21 -6.73 9.54
N TYR A 819 5.62 -5.55 9.68
CA TYR A 819 5.93 -4.37 8.87
C TYR A 819 7.38 -3.90 9.05
N ILE A 820 7.93 -3.94 10.26
CA ILE A 820 9.34 -3.63 10.55
C ILE A 820 10.28 -4.56 9.79
N VAL A 821 10.00 -5.86 9.79
CA VAL A 821 10.76 -6.86 9.03
C VAL A 821 10.64 -6.58 7.53
N ALA A 822 9.42 -6.33 7.04
CA ALA A 822 9.16 -6.07 5.62
C ALA A 822 9.85 -4.80 5.10
N ARG A 823 9.93 -3.75 5.92
CA ARG A 823 10.57 -2.47 5.59
C ARG A 823 12.08 -2.43 5.90
N GLY A 824 12.64 -3.53 6.42
CA GLY A 824 14.05 -3.63 6.78
C GLY A 824 14.48 -2.63 7.86
N LEU A 825 13.56 -2.27 8.75
CA LEU A 825 13.82 -1.33 9.83
C LEU A 825 14.74 -1.97 10.88
N GLY A 826 15.46 -1.14 11.64
CA GLY A 826 16.42 -1.58 12.68
C GLY A 826 15.77 -2.32 13.84
N GLY A 827 14.46 -2.15 14.02
CA GLY A 827 13.68 -2.80 15.07
C GLY A 827 12.46 -1.97 15.50
N VAL A 828 12.10 -2.13 16.76
CA VAL A 828 10.88 -1.56 17.38
C VAL A 828 11.20 -0.93 18.72
N ALA A 829 10.45 0.10 19.10
CA ALA A 829 10.49 0.72 20.40
C ALA A 829 9.09 0.68 21.04
N LEU A 830 8.91 -0.09 22.12
CA LEU A 830 7.69 -0.03 22.92
C LEU A 830 7.84 1.07 23.97
N PHE A 831 7.05 2.13 23.80
CA PHE A 831 6.94 3.23 24.75
C PHE A 831 5.95 2.90 25.86
N ASN A 832 6.26 3.39 27.07
CA ASN A 832 5.48 3.16 28.27
C ASN A 832 5.27 1.66 28.56
N ALA A 833 6.33 0.85 28.50
CA ALA A 833 6.23 -0.60 28.70
C ALA A 833 5.67 -0.97 30.10
N GLU A 834 5.72 -0.05 31.07
CA GLU A 834 5.04 -0.16 32.35
C GLU A 834 3.50 -0.13 32.26
N ASN A 835 2.94 0.30 31.12
CA ASN A 835 1.49 0.34 30.86
C ASN A 835 0.97 -0.93 30.18
N ASP A 836 1.86 -1.85 29.80
CA ASP A 836 1.47 -3.19 29.40
C ASP A 836 0.96 -4.00 30.61
N ASP A 837 0.38 -5.18 30.40
CA ASP A 837 -0.05 -6.06 31.51
C ASP A 837 1.16 -6.80 32.13
N VAL A 838 1.95 -6.07 32.91
CA VAL A 838 3.22 -6.52 33.48
C VAL A 838 3.08 -7.76 34.37
N ARG A 839 1.98 -7.88 35.11
CA ARG A 839 1.76 -8.97 36.10
C ARG A 839 0.64 -9.94 35.73
N ASN A 840 0.19 -9.92 34.47
CA ASN A 840 -0.84 -10.83 33.95
C ASN A 840 -2.21 -10.69 34.67
N TYR A 841 -2.61 -9.47 35.01
CA TYR A 841 -3.92 -9.21 35.61
C TYR A 841 -5.07 -9.53 34.63
N CYS A 842 -4.82 -9.39 33.33
CA CYS A 842 -5.79 -9.67 32.26
C CYS A 842 -5.83 -11.14 31.83
N ARG A 843 -5.05 -12.03 32.47
CA ARG A 843 -5.04 -13.49 32.26
C ARG A 843 -4.70 -13.92 30.83
N ALA A 844 -3.94 -13.09 30.10
CA ALA A 844 -3.48 -13.35 28.74
C ALA A 844 -1.95 -13.61 28.64
N GLY A 845 -1.29 -13.77 29.79
CA GLY A 845 0.17 -13.75 29.92
C GLY A 845 0.67 -12.36 30.34
N ASN A 846 1.84 -12.29 30.95
CA ASN A 846 2.47 -11.01 31.25
C ASN A 846 3.02 -10.37 29.97
N TYR A 847 3.00 -9.04 29.88
CA TYR A 847 3.54 -8.29 28.75
C TYR A 847 2.96 -8.69 27.37
N PRO A 848 1.64 -8.78 27.18
CA PRO A 848 1.03 -9.25 25.94
C PRO A 848 1.44 -8.43 24.70
N LEU A 849 1.60 -7.10 24.82
CA LEU A 849 2.03 -6.28 23.69
C LEU A 849 3.50 -6.57 23.36
N LEU A 850 4.39 -6.55 24.36
CA LEU A 850 5.82 -6.79 24.14
C LEU A 850 6.11 -8.22 23.68
N ARG A 851 5.32 -9.21 24.10
CA ARG A 851 5.43 -10.58 23.58
C ARG A 851 5.00 -10.69 22.13
N SER A 852 3.93 -9.98 21.75
CA SER A 852 3.47 -9.93 20.36
C SER A 852 4.51 -9.26 19.45
N ILE A 853 5.23 -8.25 19.96
CA ILE A 853 6.41 -7.69 19.28
C ILE A 853 7.45 -8.78 19.00
N ASN A 854 7.85 -9.51 20.05
CA ASN A 854 8.90 -10.51 19.94
C ASN A 854 8.49 -11.67 19.02
N GLN A 855 7.23 -12.08 19.07
CA GLN A 855 6.65 -13.07 18.17
C GLN A 855 6.68 -12.59 16.72
N GLY A 856 6.21 -11.36 16.45
CA GLY A 856 6.20 -10.80 15.09
C GLY A 856 7.61 -10.58 14.53
N LEU A 857 8.62 -10.34 15.38
CA LEU A 857 10.03 -10.28 15.00
C LEU A 857 10.71 -11.66 14.96
N SER A 858 10.00 -12.75 15.24
CA SER A 858 10.53 -14.11 15.34
C SER A 858 11.71 -14.23 16.32
N ARG A 859 11.72 -13.42 17.39
CA ARG A 859 12.78 -13.41 18.39
C ARG A 859 12.60 -14.59 19.35
N LYS A 860 13.62 -15.42 19.49
CA LYS A 860 13.66 -16.46 20.52
C LYS A 860 13.87 -15.81 21.88
N ILE A 861 13.00 -16.11 22.84
CA ILE A 861 13.10 -15.67 24.22
C ILE A 861 13.52 -16.88 25.06
N GLU A 862 14.66 -16.79 25.74
CA GLU A 862 15.12 -17.87 26.60
C GLU A 862 14.21 -18.02 27.83
N GLY A 863 13.78 -19.25 28.12
CA GLY A 863 12.99 -19.59 29.30
C GLY A 863 11.46 -19.56 29.15
N ASP A 864 10.92 -19.36 27.94
CA ASP A 864 9.47 -19.39 27.69
C ASP A 864 9.07 -20.42 26.62
N GLU A 865 8.73 -21.64 27.06
CA GLU A 865 8.33 -22.75 26.17
C GLU A 865 6.86 -22.65 25.69
N THR A 866 6.13 -21.58 26.00
CA THR A 866 4.68 -21.50 25.70
C THR A 866 4.32 -21.00 24.29
N LEU A 867 5.29 -20.56 23.49
CA LEU A 867 5.04 -20.06 22.12
C LEU A 867 5.06 -21.16 21.04
N SER A 868 4.97 -22.44 21.42
CA SER A 868 4.73 -23.54 20.48
C SER A 868 3.23 -23.77 20.26
N THR A 869 2.79 -23.59 19.03
CA THR A 869 1.41 -23.71 18.53
C THR A 869 0.67 -24.97 18.99
N LYS A 870 -0.38 -24.80 19.80
CA LYS A 870 -1.50 -25.74 19.88
C LYS A 870 -2.82 -25.05 19.54
N GLN A 871 -3.23 -25.26 18.30
CA GLN A 871 -4.56 -25.02 17.77
C GLN A 871 -5.60 -25.73 18.65
N THR A 872 -6.48 -24.98 19.30
CA THR A 872 -7.59 -25.54 20.08
C THR A 872 -8.90 -25.14 19.44
N THR A 873 -9.65 -26.14 18.99
CA THR A 873 -10.96 -26.10 18.33
C THR A 873 -12.05 -25.50 19.24
N PRO A 874 -13.03 -24.74 18.72
CA PRO A 874 -14.09 -24.18 19.56
C PRO A 874 -15.11 -25.26 19.92
N THR A 875 -15.40 -25.39 21.22
CA THR A 875 -16.50 -26.21 21.73
C THR A 875 -17.76 -25.35 21.81
N THR A 876 -18.82 -25.85 21.18
CA THR A 876 -20.17 -25.29 21.14
C THR A 876 -20.86 -25.42 22.50
N THR A 877 -21.49 -24.35 23.00
CA THR A 877 -22.58 -24.46 23.98
C THR A 877 -23.73 -23.54 23.62
N THR A 878 -24.84 -24.17 23.27
CA THR A 878 -26.18 -23.61 23.04
C THR A 878 -26.85 -23.31 24.38
N THR A 879 -27.55 -22.17 24.55
CA THR A 879 -28.95 -22.16 25.04
C THR A 879 -29.66 -20.79 25.03
N THR A 880 -30.87 -20.86 24.44
CA THR A 880 -32.17 -20.28 24.82
C THR A 880 -32.51 -18.80 24.64
N THR A 881 -33.44 -18.65 23.69
CA THR A 881 -34.35 -17.57 23.33
C THR A 881 -35.16 -16.98 24.50
N THR A 882 -35.46 -15.69 24.46
CA THR A 882 -36.82 -15.20 24.74
C THR A 882 -37.10 -13.96 23.88
N ARG A 883 -38.26 -14.00 23.21
CA ARG A 883 -38.78 -13.02 22.27
C ARG A 883 -39.92 -12.28 22.98
N THR A 884 -39.92 -10.95 22.96
CA THR A 884 -41.09 -10.17 23.35
C THR A 884 -41.38 -9.12 22.29
N THR A 885 -42.61 -9.19 21.79
CA THR A 885 -43.21 -8.34 20.76
C THR A 885 -44.05 -7.28 21.45
N THR A 886 -43.99 -6.02 21.02
CA THR A 886 -45.10 -5.08 21.22
C THR A 886 -45.18 -4.03 20.11
N THR A 887 -46.41 -3.66 19.81
CA THR A 887 -46.98 -3.09 18.58
C THR A 887 -47.19 -1.57 18.63
N MET A 888 -46.97 -0.93 17.47
CA MET A 888 -47.61 0.25 16.82
C MET A 888 -48.20 1.42 17.65
N ARG A 889 -47.85 2.68 17.28
CA ARG A 889 -48.66 3.57 16.39
C ARG A 889 -47.97 4.94 16.09
N PRO A 890 -48.42 5.68 15.05
CA PRO A 890 -47.66 6.71 14.32
C PRO A 890 -47.93 8.15 14.79
N VAL A 891 -47.01 9.07 14.50
CA VAL A 891 -47.31 10.52 14.50
C VAL A 891 -46.70 11.23 13.27
N THR A 892 -47.60 12.00 12.70
CA THR A 892 -47.70 12.86 11.52
C THR A 892 -46.58 13.87 11.27
N THR A 893 -46.37 14.09 9.97
CA THR A 893 -45.62 15.12 9.25
C THR A 893 -46.02 16.55 9.58
N THR A 894 -45.04 17.48 9.61
CA THR A 894 -45.27 18.89 9.25
C THR A 894 -44.08 19.44 8.47
N THR A 895 -44.33 19.85 7.24
CA THR A 895 -43.40 20.53 6.32
C THR A 895 -43.57 22.03 6.46
N THR A 896 -42.47 22.79 6.55
CA THR A 896 -42.54 24.25 6.36
C THR A 896 -41.39 24.72 5.48
N ARG A 897 -41.79 25.22 4.30
CA ARG A 897 -40.98 25.82 3.24
C ARG A 897 -40.84 27.32 3.54
N VAL A 898 -39.63 27.86 3.48
CA VAL A 898 -39.38 29.31 3.54
C VAL A 898 -38.70 29.74 2.24
N THR A 899 -39.37 30.66 1.54
CA THR A 899 -38.94 31.32 0.30
C THR A 899 -38.56 32.76 0.64
N ILE A 900 -37.42 33.27 0.15
CA ILE A 900 -37.06 34.71 0.21
C ILE A 900 -36.48 35.15 -1.16
N PRO A 901 -36.75 36.39 -1.60
CA PRO A 901 -36.92 36.77 -3.01
C PRO A 901 -35.67 37.31 -3.72
N ILE A 902 -35.72 37.26 -5.04
CA ILE A 902 -34.76 37.81 -6.00
C ILE A 902 -35.10 39.29 -6.26
N THR A 903 -34.11 40.18 -6.15
CA THR A 903 -34.21 41.56 -6.63
C THR A 903 -33.08 41.84 -7.61
N THR A 904 -33.43 42.17 -8.84
CA THR A 904 -32.55 42.57 -9.95
C THR A 904 -32.33 44.08 -9.96
N THR A 905 -31.08 44.53 -10.10
CA THR A 905 -30.74 45.90 -10.53
C THR A 905 -29.68 45.88 -11.63
N LYS A 906 -29.89 46.76 -12.61
CA LYS A 906 -29.21 46.84 -13.92
C LYS A 906 -27.89 47.62 -13.82
N ALA A 907 -26.93 47.24 -14.68
CA ALA A 907 -25.53 47.68 -14.69
C ALA A 907 -25.26 49.14 -15.10
N PRO A 908 -24.16 49.76 -14.62
CA PRO A 908 -23.48 50.85 -15.29
C PRO A 908 -22.32 50.34 -16.17
N THR A 909 -22.30 50.81 -17.41
CA THR A 909 -21.23 50.67 -18.40
C THR A 909 -20.00 51.48 -18.02
N ASN A 910 -18.86 50.80 -17.82
CA ASN A 910 -17.51 51.35 -17.96
C ASN A 910 -16.64 50.33 -18.70
N THR A 911 -16.28 50.64 -19.93
CA THR A 911 -15.31 49.87 -20.74
C THR A 911 -13.91 50.03 -20.14
N VAL A 912 -13.47 49.02 -19.40
CA VAL A 912 -12.07 48.87 -18.96
C VAL A 912 -11.32 48.12 -20.05
N THR A 913 -10.46 48.82 -20.80
CA THR A 913 -9.52 48.19 -21.74
C THR A 913 -8.40 47.49 -20.98
N PHE A 914 -8.20 46.20 -21.30
CA PHE A 914 -7.24 45.29 -20.67
C PHE A 914 -5.77 45.71 -20.94
N PRO A 915 -4.85 45.68 -19.96
CA PRO A 915 -3.44 46.02 -20.19
C PRO A 915 -2.77 44.99 -21.12
N THR A 916 -1.98 45.47 -22.09
CA THR A 916 -1.35 44.64 -23.14
C THR A 916 -0.05 43.94 -22.71
N THR A 917 0.35 44.05 -21.44
CA THR A 917 1.59 43.46 -20.92
C THR A 917 1.37 42.81 -19.55
N CYS A 918 1.84 41.57 -19.39
CA CYS A 918 1.85 40.85 -18.12
C CYS A 918 2.87 41.49 -17.16
N PRO A 919 2.46 41.91 -15.95
CA PRO A 919 3.42 42.38 -14.95
C PRO A 919 4.31 41.23 -14.45
N ASP A 920 3.72 40.06 -14.16
CA ASP A 920 4.41 38.85 -13.68
C ASP A 920 3.71 37.57 -14.18
N ASN A 921 4.37 36.42 -13.98
CA ASN A 921 3.79 35.10 -14.27
C ASN A 921 2.72 34.76 -13.21
N GLY A 922 1.49 34.50 -13.62
CA GLY A 922 0.42 34.23 -12.66
C GLY A 922 -0.99 34.24 -13.27
N TYR A 923 -2.02 34.08 -12.43
CA TYR A 923 -3.41 34.13 -12.85
C TYR A 923 -4.06 35.45 -12.43
N TYR A 924 -4.75 36.10 -13.36
CA TYR A 924 -5.36 37.42 -13.17
C TYR A 924 -6.84 37.40 -13.55
N VAL A 925 -7.69 37.96 -12.70
CA VAL A 925 -9.13 38.08 -12.94
C VAL A 925 -9.40 39.05 -14.10
N ASP A 926 -10.41 38.77 -14.92
CA ASP A 926 -10.91 39.73 -15.90
C ASP A 926 -11.50 40.95 -15.18
N PRO A 927 -11.00 42.19 -15.40
CA PRO A 927 -11.49 43.39 -14.75
C PRO A 927 -12.98 43.68 -15.00
N SER A 928 -13.57 43.07 -16.04
CA SER A 928 -14.97 43.25 -16.43
C SER A 928 -15.86 42.04 -16.14
N ASN A 929 -15.29 40.89 -15.73
CA ASN A 929 -16.04 39.68 -15.40
C ASN A 929 -15.29 38.77 -14.42
N CYS A 930 -15.66 38.79 -13.14
CA CYS A 930 -14.95 38.00 -12.14
C CYS A 930 -15.20 36.50 -12.20
N GLY A 931 -16.15 36.04 -13.01
CA GLY A 931 -16.26 34.63 -13.40
C GLY A 931 -15.25 34.25 -14.48
N VAL A 932 -14.39 35.16 -14.93
CA VAL A 932 -13.39 34.93 -15.98
C VAL A 932 -12.02 35.33 -15.47
N TYR A 933 -11.00 34.54 -15.78
CA TYR A 933 -9.61 34.84 -15.44
C TYR A 933 -8.66 34.35 -16.53
N TYR A 934 -7.44 34.88 -16.53
CA TYR A 934 -6.41 34.62 -17.53
C TYR A 934 -5.13 34.14 -16.88
N ARG A 935 -4.38 33.28 -17.58
CA ARG A 935 -2.99 32.97 -17.21
C ARG A 935 -2.05 33.91 -17.95
N CYS A 936 -1.28 34.70 -17.21
CA CYS A 936 -0.25 35.60 -17.70
C CYS A 936 1.12 34.93 -17.67
N ILE A 937 1.86 35.03 -18.76
CA ILE A 937 3.24 34.53 -18.89
C ILE A 937 4.10 35.68 -19.44
N PRO A 938 5.21 36.08 -18.77
CA PRO A 938 6.05 37.17 -19.24
C PRO A 938 6.66 36.88 -20.62
N ARG A 939 6.59 37.86 -21.54
CA ARG A 939 7.09 37.83 -22.94
C ARG A 939 6.33 36.92 -23.93
N GLY A 940 5.16 36.39 -23.57
CA GLY A 940 4.24 35.75 -24.52
C GLY A 940 3.34 36.79 -25.22
N VAL A 941 3.04 36.60 -26.50
CA VAL A 941 2.04 37.41 -27.22
C VAL A 941 0.65 36.95 -26.78
N PHE A 942 -0.16 37.88 -26.26
CA PHE A 942 -1.55 37.63 -25.87
C PHE A 942 -2.41 37.30 -27.09
N VAL A 943 -2.94 36.08 -27.15
CA VAL A 943 -4.14 35.76 -27.93
C VAL A 943 -4.90 34.70 -27.13
N SER A 944 -6.13 35.00 -26.71
CA SER A 944 -7.29 34.18 -26.24
C SER A 944 -7.20 32.70 -25.77
N VAL A 945 -6.07 32.00 -25.84
CA VAL A 945 -5.88 30.57 -25.57
C VAL A 945 -5.85 30.23 -24.07
N TRP A 946 -5.69 31.23 -23.19
CA TRP A 946 -5.60 31.03 -21.74
C TRP A 946 -6.66 31.80 -20.97
N LYS A 947 -7.85 31.94 -21.58
CA LYS A 947 -9.05 32.48 -20.94
C LYS A 947 -9.81 31.33 -20.28
N TYR A 948 -10.03 31.45 -18.99
CA TYR A 948 -10.76 30.47 -18.20
C TYR A 948 -12.02 31.10 -17.65
N THR A 949 -13.09 30.32 -17.58
CA THR A 949 -14.36 30.74 -16.98
C THR A 949 -14.65 29.83 -15.80
N CYS A 950 -14.91 30.42 -14.66
CA CYS A 950 -15.36 29.72 -13.47
C CYS A 950 -16.72 29.04 -13.70
N PRO A 951 -16.97 27.89 -13.04
CA PRO A 951 -18.28 27.25 -13.06
C PRO A 951 -19.40 28.21 -12.67
N GLN A 952 -20.61 28.00 -13.21
CA GLN A 952 -21.72 28.96 -13.06
C GLN A 952 -21.95 29.35 -11.59
N GLY A 953 -21.91 30.66 -11.33
CA GLY A 953 -22.14 31.25 -10.02
C GLY A 953 -20.90 31.41 -9.14
N LEU A 954 -19.70 31.02 -9.62
CA LEU A 954 -18.42 31.19 -8.90
C LEU A 954 -17.54 32.26 -9.55
N TYR A 955 -16.72 32.94 -8.74
CA TYR A 955 -15.75 33.97 -9.16
C TYR A 955 -14.31 33.51 -8.89
N PHE A 956 -13.36 33.97 -9.69
CA PHE A 956 -11.96 33.59 -9.53
C PHE A 956 -11.31 34.34 -8.36
N ASN A 957 -10.86 33.57 -7.36
CA ASN A 957 -10.20 34.09 -6.17
C ASN A 957 -8.69 34.17 -6.41
N THR A 958 -8.14 35.38 -6.49
CA THR A 958 -6.70 35.61 -6.74
C THR A 958 -5.78 35.16 -5.60
N ILE A 959 -6.30 34.95 -4.38
CA ILE A 959 -5.52 34.48 -3.23
C ILE A 959 -5.42 32.95 -3.24
N LYS A 960 -6.52 32.28 -3.57
CA LYS A 960 -6.59 30.81 -3.65
C LYS A 960 -6.22 30.24 -5.02
N LEU A 961 -6.08 31.12 -6.02
CA LEU A 961 -5.84 30.78 -7.43
C LEU A 961 -6.87 29.76 -7.97
N GLY A 962 -8.14 29.95 -7.61
CA GLY A 962 -9.23 29.05 -7.99
C GLY A 962 -10.62 29.70 -7.90
N CYS A 963 -11.62 29.06 -8.50
CA CYS A 963 -12.99 29.56 -8.49
C CYS A 963 -13.67 29.31 -7.14
N ASP A 964 -14.19 30.36 -6.52
CA ASP A 964 -14.81 30.35 -5.20
C ASP A 964 -16.16 31.08 -5.26
N TYR A 965 -16.98 30.95 -4.22
CA TYR A 965 -18.26 31.65 -4.14
C TYR A 965 -18.06 33.17 -4.14
N PRO A 966 -18.95 33.96 -4.78
CA PRO A 966 -18.83 35.41 -4.87
C PRO A 966 -18.60 36.12 -3.52
N ALA A 967 -19.15 35.58 -2.43
CA ALA A 967 -18.98 36.12 -1.08
C ALA A 967 -17.51 36.07 -0.58
N ASN A 968 -16.69 35.19 -1.14
CA ASN A 968 -15.29 34.97 -0.76
C ASN A 968 -14.30 35.66 -1.72
N VAL A 969 -14.80 36.35 -2.75
CA VAL A 969 -13.99 36.93 -3.83
C VAL A 969 -14.25 38.43 -3.91
N ARG A 970 -13.19 39.23 -3.77
CA ARG A 970 -13.26 40.67 -4.03
C ARG A 970 -13.11 40.90 -5.54
N CYS A 971 -14.26 40.82 -6.19
CA CYS A 971 -14.55 41.44 -7.48
C CYS A 971 -14.92 42.91 -7.24
#